data_AF-A0A671KKL2-F1
#
_entry.id   AF-A0A671KKL2-F1
#
_cell.length_a   1.000
_cell.length_b   1.000
_cell.length_c   1.000
_cell.angle_alpha   90.00
_cell.angle_beta   90.00
_cell.angle_gamma   90.00
#
_symmetry.space_group_name_H-M   'P 1'
#
loop_
_entity.id
_entity.type
_entity.pdbx_description
1 polymer ?
#
loop_
_entity_poly.entity_id
_entity_poly.type
_entity_poly.pdbx_seq_one_letter_code
_entity_poly.pdbx_strand_id
1 'polypeptide(L)'
;MREVINDKDMEIKKLKEEGSAIQQHASLLGLQLEEAKLELQTLKESYEKTKETEHNHPTTAKRISQLAKKVDSLRKPRESNLCSTDEDHLLESITIIMNHRISMPLCSERLELAWKAYDQTLENLRGCQTVIESLVNSRNEARGALLSAVDDFLQEVDKLPIGDRLDKLKEVASSLTAIFSSLTLAEQTEECFFEKFCEWKGHKQQKTKNVQKTTDEALLALSCWAAKLSKFSCLMEKTSLTGEDVAEGVDEILMNADNALCEELNTEFSVSVSVLIYTFFYTMSAFQCAFSLLTLTNLYILFKQEIQQWQSGPPKVDELFAVKKRIRSLRSQLRWKLVEVSCLEEAEELDLPEILKKKEEIAETRNALFQEIRHEKKQYIVLCDLMNRGFPELPLIYPDADINGYMSSAGLLMKSLDRDMFDAEPMKELSGRRPLLSTDFQGQKVVLKCYAVDEESEAKMTEQSAYYHRAQQQNPATTVPLLALFCGKSDPLAYIMVPHYSNGNLKAIQKSSPLSSSEIRKVMKGVSLGLQNLHAAFLTHASLHPNNVFAIGREKGIVGDYDFTKTPEQRVSDSGMVAGSIRLVAPELKQGQLPSPASDMYAFGGIMLWLHVADFSGTLERERQNVEFSGLGLDAKLHKLLSKLQVSSTRLSASEALKEDYFISVDV
;
A
#
# COMPACT_ATOMS: atom_id res chain seq x y z
N MET A 1 98.47 15.06 56.60
CA MET A 1 97.61 14.64 55.46
C MET A 1 97.42 13.13 55.37
N ARG A 2 98.46 12.29 55.53
CA ARG A 2 98.30 10.82 55.53
C ARG A 2 97.55 10.26 56.76
N GLU A 3 97.75 10.82 57.95
CA GLU A 3 97.01 10.36 59.16
C GLU A 3 95.51 10.63 59.08
N VAL A 4 95.11 11.79 58.54
CA VAL A 4 93.68 12.15 58.36
C VAL A 4 92.98 11.24 57.35
N ILE A 5 93.70 10.72 56.35
CA ILE A 5 93.14 9.78 55.38
C ILE A 5 92.95 8.40 56.01
N ASN A 6 93.89 7.96 56.86
CA ASN A 6 93.84 6.67 57.52
C ASN A 6 92.71 6.57 58.56
N ASP A 7 92.48 7.66 59.31
CA ASP A 7 91.33 7.74 60.23
C ASP A 7 90.00 7.69 59.48
N LYS A 8 89.91 8.41 58.35
CA LYS A 8 88.70 8.36 57.51
C LYS A 8 88.48 7.02 56.84
N ASP A 9 89.53 6.30 56.46
CA ASP A 9 89.40 4.95 55.91
C ASP A 9 88.97 3.93 56.97
N MET A 10 89.44 4.06 58.22
CA MET A 10 88.93 3.25 59.34
C MET A 10 87.46 3.57 59.65
N GLU A 11 87.08 4.85 59.63
CA GLU A 11 85.70 5.28 59.85
C GLU A 11 84.76 4.78 58.74
N ILE A 12 85.21 4.80 57.47
CA ILE A 12 84.48 4.22 56.34
C ILE A 12 84.33 2.70 56.49
N LYS A 13 85.37 2.01 56.99
CA LYS A 13 85.32 0.56 57.18
C LYS A 13 84.35 0.18 58.29
N LYS A 14 84.34 0.94 59.39
CA LYS A 14 83.38 0.80 60.49
C LYS A 14 81.95 1.08 60.05
N LEU A 15 81.72 2.13 59.26
CA LEU A 15 80.40 2.46 58.69
C LEU A 15 79.90 1.38 57.71
N LYS A 16 80.81 0.70 57.00
CA LYS A 16 80.44 -0.44 56.14
C LYS A 16 80.04 -1.67 56.96
N GLU A 17 80.73 -1.94 58.06
CA GLU A 17 80.36 -3.04 58.98
C GLU A 17 79.03 -2.76 59.69
N GLU A 18 78.80 -1.53 60.15
CA GLU A 18 77.52 -1.08 60.70
C GLU A 18 76.41 -1.15 59.65
N GLY A 19 76.67 -0.75 58.40
CA GLY A 19 75.74 -0.87 57.29
C GLY A 19 75.36 -2.32 56.97
N SER A 20 76.34 -3.24 57.00
CA SER A 20 76.10 -4.68 56.83
C SER A 20 75.26 -5.26 57.97
N ALA A 21 75.51 -4.85 59.22
CA ALA A 21 74.75 -5.29 60.37
C ALA A 21 73.29 -4.79 60.31
N ILE A 22 73.07 -3.54 59.91
CA ILE A 22 71.74 -2.96 59.71
C ILE A 22 70.99 -3.69 58.59
N GLN A 23 71.68 -4.07 57.50
CA GLN A 23 71.06 -4.78 56.38
C GLN A 23 70.68 -6.23 56.73
N GLN A 24 71.47 -6.89 57.58
CA GLN A 24 71.11 -8.18 58.16
C GLN A 24 69.94 -8.08 59.14
N HIS A 25 69.93 -7.04 59.99
CA HIS A 25 68.82 -6.78 60.90
C HIS A 25 67.52 -6.42 60.16
N ALA A 26 67.61 -5.68 59.05
CA ALA A 26 66.47 -5.36 58.19
C ALA A 26 65.92 -6.62 57.50
N SER A 27 66.79 -7.54 57.08
CA SER A 27 66.36 -8.84 56.53
C SER A 27 65.67 -9.71 57.60
N LEU A 28 66.18 -9.70 58.84
CA LEU A 28 65.57 -10.42 59.95
C LEU A 28 64.20 -9.85 60.33
N LEU A 29 64.09 -8.52 60.41
CA LEU A 29 62.80 -7.83 60.60
C LEU A 29 61.83 -8.10 59.45
N GLY A 30 62.32 -8.20 58.21
CA GLY A 30 61.51 -8.56 57.06
C GLY A 30 60.91 -9.97 57.16
N LEU A 31 61.70 -10.93 57.64
CA LEU A 31 61.24 -12.29 57.94
C LEU A 31 60.20 -12.30 59.07
N GLN A 32 60.47 -11.60 60.18
CA GLN A 32 59.52 -11.48 61.30
C GLN A 32 58.23 -10.77 60.89
N LEU A 33 58.29 -9.82 59.95
CA LEU A 33 57.11 -9.11 59.44
C LEU A 33 56.28 -9.99 58.52
N GLU A 34 56.89 -10.87 57.72
CA GLU A 34 56.16 -11.87 56.94
C GLU A 34 55.55 -12.96 57.83
N GLU A 35 56.27 -13.40 58.86
CA GLU A 35 55.75 -14.35 59.84
C GLU A 35 54.57 -13.74 60.62
N ALA A 36 54.68 -12.48 61.07
CA ALA A 36 53.59 -11.75 61.70
C ALA A 36 52.41 -11.49 60.74
N LYS A 37 52.64 -11.28 59.44
CA LYS A 37 51.55 -11.17 58.45
C LYS A 37 50.82 -12.50 58.26
N LEU A 38 51.55 -13.62 58.26
CA LEU A 38 50.96 -14.95 58.14
C LEU A 38 50.14 -15.29 59.39
N GLU A 39 50.64 -14.93 60.57
CA GLU A 39 49.89 -15.02 61.83
C GLU A 39 48.66 -14.10 61.82
N LEU A 40 48.77 -12.88 61.32
CA LEU A 40 47.63 -11.95 61.24
C LEU A 40 46.60 -12.40 60.21
N GLN A 41 47.02 -13.04 59.11
CA GLN A 41 46.13 -13.62 58.11
C GLN A 41 45.40 -14.84 58.66
N THR A 42 46.08 -15.74 59.36
CA THR A 42 45.45 -16.87 60.04
C THR A 42 44.54 -16.40 61.18
N LEU A 43 44.91 -15.35 61.91
CA LEU A 43 44.04 -14.72 62.90
C LEU A 43 42.82 -14.06 62.24
N LYS A 44 42.97 -13.42 61.07
CA LYS A 44 41.87 -12.84 60.29
C LYS A 44 40.92 -13.90 59.77
N GLU A 45 41.43 -15.01 59.26
CA GLU A 45 40.64 -16.16 58.83
C GLU A 45 39.93 -16.83 60.02
N SER A 46 40.56 -16.86 61.20
CA SER A 46 39.92 -17.31 62.44
C SER A 46 38.87 -16.32 62.96
N TYR A 47 39.11 -15.01 62.79
CA TYR A 47 38.25 -13.91 63.21
C TYR A 47 37.04 -13.74 62.28
N GLU A 48 37.19 -13.95 60.97
CA GLU A 48 36.06 -13.99 60.03
C GLU A 48 35.23 -15.26 60.22
N LYS A 49 35.85 -16.41 60.50
CA LYS A 49 35.12 -17.63 60.91
C LYS A 49 34.34 -17.47 62.21
N THR A 50 34.83 -16.65 63.16
CA THR A 50 34.11 -16.34 64.41
C THR A 50 33.08 -15.22 64.24
N LYS A 51 33.29 -14.27 63.32
CA LYS A 51 32.35 -13.20 63.01
C LYS A 51 31.14 -13.67 62.18
N GLU A 52 31.31 -14.68 61.33
CA GLU A 52 30.19 -15.34 60.63
C GLU A 52 29.34 -16.22 61.56
N THR A 53 29.91 -16.74 62.65
CA THR A 53 29.19 -17.65 63.57
C THR A 53 28.44 -16.93 64.70
N GLU A 54 28.80 -15.70 65.09
CA GLU A 54 28.19 -15.06 66.27
C GLU A 54 27.09 -14.00 66.01
N HIS A 55 26.75 -13.61 64.78
CA HIS A 55 25.71 -12.59 64.55
C HIS A 55 24.61 -12.89 63.52
N ASN A 56 24.47 -14.14 63.03
CA ASN A 56 23.38 -14.47 62.08
C ASN A 56 22.78 -15.89 62.22
N HIS A 57 22.82 -16.50 63.41
CA HIS A 57 21.90 -17.63 63.67
C HIS A 57 20.53 -17.07 64.09
N PRO A 58 19.51 -17.05 63.20
CA PRO A 58 18.14 -16.87 63.66
C PRO A 58 17.88 -17.90 64.74
N THR A 59 17.39 -17.47 65.90
CA THR A 59 16.95 -18.39 66.97
C THR A 59 16.12 -19.51 66.36
N THR A 60 16.24 -20.73 66.86
CA THR A 60 15.54 -21.93 66.32
C THR A 60 14.05 -21.68 66.08
N ALA A 61 13.43 -20.85 66.93
CA ALA A 61 12.05 -20.37 66.79
C ALA A 61 11.78 -19.58 65.49
N LYS A 62 12.71 -18.72 65.04
CA LYS A 62 12.60 -17.92 63.82
C LYS A 62 12.76 -18.78 62.56
N ARG A 63 13.63 -19.79 62.58
CA ARG A 63 13.77 -20.78 61.49
C ARG A 63 12.50 -21.62 61.33
N ILE A 64 11.97 -22.15 62.42
CA ILE A 64 10.71 -22.94 62.41
C ILE A 64 9.53 -22.08 61.93
N SER A 65 9.45 -20.81 62.34
CA SER A 65 8.43 -19.88 61.86
C SER A 65 8.54 -19.58 60.35
N GLN A 66 9.75 -19.46 59.82
CA GLN A 66 9.98 -19.26 58.38
C GLN A 66 9.60 -20.50 57.58
N LEU A 67 9.98 -21.69 58.04
CA LEU A 67 9.57 -22.97 57.44
C LEU A 67 8.05 -23.14 57.41
N ALA A 68 7.37 -22.85 58.53
CA ALA A 68 5.91 -22.94 58.61
C ALA A 68 5.21 -22.02 57.61
N LYS A 69 5.72 -20.80 57.40
CA LYS A 69 5.19 -19.87 56.38
C LYS A 69 5.41 -20.38 54.95
N LYS A 70 6.57 -20.98 54.67
CA LYS A 70 6.88 -21.58 53.36
C LYS A 70 5.96 -22.78 53.06
N VAL A 71 5.76 -23.66 54.05
CA VAL A 71 4.83 -24.80 53.95
C VAL A 71 3.39 -24.33 53.71
N ASP A 72 2.91 -23.31 54.43
CA ASP A 72 1.56 -22.78 54.24
C ASP A 72 1.38 -22.11 52.86
N SER A 73 2.45 -21.47 52.34
CA SER A 73 2.47 -20.89 51.00
C SER A 73 2.40 -21.95 49.88
N LEU A 74 2.97 -23.15 50.11
CA LEU A 74 2.91 -24.28 49.16
C LEU A 74 1.62 -25.11 49.25
N ARG A 75 0.85 -24.97 50.33
CA ARG A 75 -0.40 -25.72 50.53
C ARG A 75 -1.43 -25.41 49.44
N LYS A 76 -1.68 -24.12 49.15
CA LYS A 76 -2.62 -23.69 48.11
C LYS A 76 -2.20 -24.15 46.69
N PRO A 77 -0.94 -23.95 46.23
CA PRO A 77 -0.46 -24.44 44.93
C PRO A 77 -0.60 -25.95 44.73
N ARG A 78 -0.34 -26.75 45.78
CA ARG A 78 -0.49 -28.22 45.72
C ARG A 78 -1.95 -28.66 45.65
N GLU A 79 -2.85 -27.96 46.34
CA GLU A 79 -4.30 -28.19 46.24
C GLU A 79 -4.88 -27.76 44.88
N SER A 80 -4.32 -26.71 44.26
CA SER A 80 -4.73 -26.21 42.94
C SER A 80 -4.05 -26.90 41.75
N ASN A 81 -3.09 -27.81 41.96
CA ASN A 81 -2.30 -28.47 40.90
C ASN A 81 -3.08 -29.54 40.10
N LEU A 82 -4.42 -29.49 40.10
CA LEU A 82 -5.18 -30.01 38.96
C LEU A 82 -4.87 -29.06 37.78
N CYS A 83 -3.92 -29.45 36.94
CA CYS A 83 -3.65 -28.94 35.58
C CYS A 83 -4.19 -27.53 35.31
N SER A 84 -3.33 -26.51 35.30
CA SER A 84 -3.72 -25.13 34.98
C SER A 84 -4.60 -25.09 33.72
N THR A 85 -5.82 -24.55 33.85
CA THR A 85 -6.84 -24.43 32.81
C THR A 85 -6.28 -23.94 31.47
N ASP A 86 -5.33 -23.01 31.52
CA ASP A 86 -4.75 -22.36 30.34
C ASP A 86 -3.85 -23.30 29.51
N GLU A 87 -3.19 -24.29 30.15
CA GLU A 87 -2.37 -25.28 29.44
C GLU A 87 -3.22 -26.35 28.74
N ASP A 88 -4.39 -26.66 29.28
CA ASP A 88 -5.35 -27.58 28.67
C ASP A 88 -6.09 -26.89 27.51
N HIS A 89 -6.43 -25.60 27.64
CA HIS A 89 -6.95 -24.79 26.53
C HIS A 89 -5.93 -24.65 25.39
N LEU A 90 -4.64 -24.52 25.69
CA LEU A 90 -3.59 -24.51 24.66
C LEU A 90 -3.48 -25.87 23.96
N LEU A 91 -3.57 -26.96 24.70
CA LEU A 91 -3.53 -28.31 24.13
C LEU A 91 -4.75 -28.58 23.25
N GLU A 92 -5.94 -28.16 23.67
CA GLU A 92 -7.17 -28.23 22.88
C GLU A 92 -7.05 -27.39 21.59
N SER A 93 -6.52 -26.17 21.69
CA SER A 93 -6.24 -25.30 20.54
C SER A 93 -5.26 -25.93 19.55
N ILE A 94 -4.15 -26.51 20.04
CA ILE A 94 -3.16 -27.22 19.21
C ILE A 94 -3.79 -28.45 18.55
N THR A 95 -4.65 -29.18 19.28
CA THR A 95 -5.37 -30.35 18.78
C THR A 95 -6.32 -29.99 17.65
N ILE A 96 -7.06 -28.87 17.76
CA ILE A 96 -7.93 -28.34 16.70
C ILE A 96 -7.11 -27.98 15.45
N ILE A 97 -5.95 -27.36 15.64
CA ILE A 97 -5.05 -26.96 14.55
C ILE A 97 -4.47 -28.17 13.80
N MET A 98 -4.10 -29.24 14.52
CA MET A 98 -3.44 -30.43 13.98
C MET A 98 -4.40 -31.45 13.38
N ASN A 99 -5.54 -31.72 14.02
CA ASN A 99 -6.47 -32.76 13.57
C ASN A 99 -7.30 -32.36 12.34
N HIS A 100 -7.30 -31.09 11.96
CA HIS A 100 -8.08 -30.57 10.83
C HIS A 100 -7.22 -29.91 9.77
N ARG A 101 -5.98 -30.38 9.52
CA ARG A 101 -5.17 -29.87 8.40
C ARG A 101 -5.92 -30.05 7.08
N ILE A 102 -6.33 -28.93 6.48
CA ILE A 102 -6.79 -28.91 5.09
C ILE A 102 -5.54 -28.98 4.22
N SER A 103 -5.30 -30.15 3.64
CA SER A 103 -4.38 -30.28 2.51
C SER A 103 -5.00 -29.58 1.30
N MET A 104 -4.16 -29.03 0.42
CA MET A 104 -4.67 -28.51 -0.84
C MET A 104 -5.42 -29.61 -1.60
N PRO A 105 -6.58 -29.29 -2.21
CA PRO A 105 -7.34 -30.24 -3.00
C PRO A 105 -6.44 -30.91 -4.05
N LEU A 106 -6.55 -32.23 -4.22
CA LEU A 106 -5.78 -32.98 -5.21
C LEU A 106 -6.11 -32.51 -6.64
N CYS A 107 -7.31 -31.99 -6.85
CA CYS A 107 -7.72 -31.37 -8.11
C CYS A 107 -6.99 -30.05 -8.43
N SER A 108 -6.24 -29.46 -7.49
CA SER A 108 -5.55 -28.17 -7.69
C SER A 108 -4.51 -28.23 -8.82
N GLU A 109 -3.76 -29.33 -8.94
CA GLU A 109 -2.77 -29.49 -10.02
C GLU A 109 -3.45 -29.60 -11.39
N ARG A 110 -4.57 -30.34 -11.47
CA ARG A 110 -5.38 -30.46 -12.69
C ARG A 110 -6.00 -29.12 -13.07
N LEU A 111 -6.46 -28.35 -12.10
CA LEU A 111 -7.00 -27.01 -12.29
C LEU A 111 -5.94 -26.04 -12.83
N GLU A 112 -4.73 -26.04 -12.25
CA GLU A 112 -3.62 -25.21 -12.74
C GLU A 112 -3.21 -25.58 -14.18
N LEU A 113 -3.14 -26.87 -14.50
CA LEU A 113 -2.84 -27.33 -15.84
C LEU A 113 -3.93 -26.93 -16.84
N ALA A 114 -5.21 -27.06 -16.46
CA ALA A 114 -6.33 -26.63 -17.29
C ALA A 114 -6.33 -25.10 -17.52
N TRP A 115 -5.97 -24.32 -16.50
CA TRP A 115 -5.84 -22.86 -16.62
C TRP A 115 -4.72 -22.48 -17.59
N LYS A 116 -3.53 -23.07 -17.44
CA LYS A 116 -2.39 -22.87 -18.35
C LYS A 116 -2.73 -23.25 -19.79
N ALA A 117 -3.43 -24.37 -19.99
CA ALA A 117 -3.87 -24.79 -21.31
C ALA A 117 -4.87 -23.78 -21.92
N TYR A 118 -5.82 -23.30 -21.13
CA TYR A 118 -6.78 -22.28 -21.56
C TYR A 118 -6.08 -20.96 -21.95
N ASP A 119 -5.20 -20.45 -21.10
CA ASP A 119 -4.43 -19.23 -21.36
C ASP A 119 -3.57 -19.36 -22.63
N GLN A 120 -2.93 -20.52 -22.84
CA GLN A 120 -2.16 -20.78 -24.05
C GLN A 120 -3.04 -20.74 -25.31
N THR A 121 -4.27 -21.27 -25.27
CA THR A 121 -5.19 -21.18 -26.41
C THR A 121 -5.65 -19.76 -26.69
N LEU A 122 -5.82 -18.93 -25.65
CA LEU A 122 -6.15 -17.51 -25.80
C LEU A 122 -5.00 -16.71 -26.42
N GLU A 123 -3.77 -16.94 -25.97
CA GLU A 123 -2.58 -16.28 -26.55
C GLU A 123 -2.38 -16.67 -28.03
N ASN A 124 -2.59 -17.96 -28.36
CA ASN A 124 -2.55 -18.41 -29.75
C ASN A 124 -3.60 -17.70 -30.61
N LEU A 125 -4.82 -17.48 -30.08
CA LEU A 125 -5.89 -16.75 -30.79
C LEU A 125 -5.59 -15.25 -30.92
N ARG A 126 -4.98 -14.62 -29.91
CA ARG A 126 -4.57 -13.20 -29.97
C ARG A 126 -3.51 -12.95 -31.04
N GLY A 127 -2.63 -13.93 -31.28
CA GLY A 127 -1.61 -13.86 -32.33
C GLY A 127 -2.14 -14.09 -33.76
N CYS A 128 -3.41 -14.46 -33.93
CA CYS A 128 -3.97 -14.78 -35.24
C CYS A 128 -4.49 -13.55 -35.99
N GLN A 129 -4.15 -13.46 -37.27
CA GLN A 129 -4.67 -12.41 -38.18
C GLN A 129 -5.97 -12.83 -38.87
N THR A 130 -6.31 -14.12 -38.88
CA THR A 130 -7.53 -14.68 -39.49
C THR A 130 -8.23 -15.61 -38.50
N VAL A 131 -9.55 -15.75 -38.63
CA VAL A 131 -10.30 -16.72 -37.82
C VAL A 131 -9.90 -18.12 -38.26
N ILE A 132 -9.14 -18.81 -37.42
CA ILE A 132 -8.84 -20.23 -37.60
C ILE A 132 -9.83 -21.00 -36.74
N GLU A 133 -10.85 -21.58 -37.40
CA GLU A 133 -11.93 -22.34 -36.74
C GLU A 133 -11.39 -23.46 -35.83
N SER A 134 -10.28 -24.11 -36.22
CA SER A 134 -9.63 -25.11 -35.38
C SER A 134 -9.08 -24.57 -34.06
N LEU A 135 -8.62 -23.32 -34.01
CA LEU A 135 -8.15 -22.68 -32.76
C LEU A 135 -9.31 -22.24 -31.88
N VAL A 136 -10.41 -21.77 -32.47
CA VAL A 136 -11.64 -21.46 -31.73
C VAL A 136 -12.21 -22.73 -31.09
N ASN A 137 -12.20 -23.85 -31.83
CA ASN A 137 -12.61 -25.16 -31.31
C ASN A 137 -11.65 -25.64 -30.21
N SER A 138 -10.34 -25.55 -30.41
CA SER A 138 -9.34 -25.89 -29.39
C SER A 138 -9.51 -25.08 -28.10
N ARG A 139 -9.81 -23.78 -28.20
CA ARG A 139 -10.16 -22.95 -27.03
C ARG A 139 -11.46 -23.42 -26.37
N ASN A 140 -12.50 -23.74 -27.13
CA ASN A 140 -13.77 -24.22 -26.58
C ASN A 140 -13.59 -25.56 -25.84
N GLU A 141 -12.76 -26.45 -26.37
CA GLU A 141 -12.36 -27.70 -25.72
C GLU A 141 -11.59 -27.44 -24.42
N ALA A 142 -10.59 -26.55 -24.44
CA ALA A 142 -9.81 -26.16 -23.26
C ALA A 142 -10.71 -25.51 -22.19
N ARG A 143 -11.66 -24.66 -22.60
CA ARG A 143 -12.68 -24.06 -21.73
C ARG A 143 -13.59 -25.11 -21.10
N GLY A 144 -14.02 -26.11 -21.87
CA GLY A 144 -14.82 -27.23 -21.36
C GLY A 144 -14.05 -28.08 -20.35
N ALA A 145 -12.80 -28.41 -20.65
CA ALA A 145 -11.91 -29.10 -19.72
C ALA A 145 -11.67 -28.30 -18.44
N LEU A 146 -11.53 -26.98 -18.56
CA LEU A 146 -11.36 -26.09 -17.43
C LEU A 146 -12.61 -26.01 -16.55
N LEU A 147 -13.80 -25.90 -17.14
CA LEU A 147 -15.06 -25.99 -16.40
C LEU A 147 -15.18 -27.31 -15.63
N SER A 148 -14.80 -28.42 -16.27
CA SER A 148 -14.78 -29.73 -15.59
C SER A 148 -13.80 -29.75 -14.41
N ALA A 149 -12.61 -29.17 -14.57
CA ALA A 149 -11.62 -29.09 -13.48
C ALA A 149 -12.07 -28.18 -12.34
N VAL A 150 -12.74 -27.07 -12.65
CA VAL A 150 -13.38 -26.19 -11.65
C VAL A 150 -14.48 -26.95 -10.91
N ASP A 151 -15.31 -27.73 -11.60
CA ASP A 151 -16.36 -28.53 -10.96
C ASP A 151 -15.80 -29.62 -10.04
N ASP A 152 -14.75 -30.32 -10.49
CA ASP A 152 -14.04 -31.30 -9.67
C ASP A 152 -13.44 -30.63 -8.41
N PHE A 153 -12.85 -29.44 -8.55
CA PHE A 153 -12.31 -28.66 -7.43
C PHE A 153 -13.41 -28.21 -6.46
N LEU A 154 -14.51 -27.63 -6.96
CA LEU A 154 -15.63 -27.19 -6.13
C LEU A 154 -16.25 -28.37 -5.36
N GLN A 155 -16.42 -29.53 -6.00
CA GLN A 155 -16.92 -30.74 -5.34
C GLN A 155 -15.96 -31.30 -4.27
N GLU A 156 -14.66 -31.15 -4.44
CA GLU A 156 -13.67 -31.55 -3.44
C GLU A 156 -13.68 -30.58 -2.24
N VAL A 157 -13.75 -29.28 -2.52
CA VAL A 157 -13.80 -28.21 -1.52
C VAL A 157 -15.10 -28.24 -0.71
N ASP A 158 -16.25 -28.54 -1.33
CA ASP A 158 -17.54 -28.68 -0.64
C ASP A 158 -17.54 -29.81 0.40
N LYS A 159 -16.67 -30.81 0.26
CA LYS A 159 -16.51 -31.91 1.23
C LYS A 159 -15.65 -31.52 2.43
N LEU A 160 -14.96 -30.37 2.37
CA LEU A 160 -14.11 -29.88 3.45
C LEU A 160 -14.92 -29.00 4.41
N PRO A 161 -14.80 -29.18 5.74
CA PRO A 161 -15.52 -28.37 6.73
C PRO A 161 -14.83 -27.00 6.91
N ILE A 162 -14.73 -26.21 5.82
CA ILE A 162 -13.99 -24.95 5.79
C ILE A 162 -14.65 -23.89 6.69
N GLY A 163 -15.99 -23.80 6.64
CA GLY A 163 -16.77 -22.87 7.46
C GLY A 163 -16.61 -23.16 8.96
N ASP A 164 -16.94 -24.39 9.37
CA ASP A 164 -16.81 -24.83 10.77
C ASP A 164 -15.38 -24.70 11.31
N ARG A 165 -14.37 -24.91 10.45
CA ARG A 165 -12.97 -24.71 10.82
C ARG A 165 -12.61 -23.24 10.96
N LEU A 166 -13.10 -22.37 10.07
CA LEU A 166 -12.82 -20.94 10.11
C LEU A 166 -13.37 -20.32 11.40
N ASP A 167 -14.57 -20.71 11.82
CA ASP A 167 -15.18 -20.24 13.07
C ASP A 167 -14.36 -20.67 14.29
N LYS A 168 -13.96 -21.94 14.34
CA LYS A 168 -13.08 -22.46 15.40
C LYS A 168 -11.70 -21.79 15.42
N LEU A 169 -11.08 -21.57 14.26
CA LEU A 169 -9.80 -20.87 14.15
C LEU A 169 -9.92 -19.40 14.55
N LYS A 170 -11.05 -18.75 14.28
CA LYS A 170 -11.34 -17.37 14.68
C LYS A 170 -11.50 -17.25 16.20
N GLU A 171 -12.16 -18.22 16.83
CA GLU A 171 -12.27 -18.31 18.28
C GLU A 171 -10.89 -18.47 18.93
N VAL A 172 -10.10 -19.46 18.46
CA VAL A 172 -8.72 -19.70 18.94
C VAL A 172 -7.82 -18.48 18.71
N ALA A 173 -7.91 -17.85 17.54
CA ALA A 173 -7.17 -16.63 17.21
C ALA A 173 -7.53 -15.47 18.15
N SER A 174 -8.81 -15.30 18.47
CA SER A 174 -9.28 -14.23 19.37
C SER A 174 -8.77 -14.44 20.79
N SER A 175 -8.82 -15.69 21.27
CA SER A 175 -8.27 -16.08 22.58
C SER A 175 -6.77 -15.87 22.67
N LEU A 176 -6.01 -16.24 21.63
CA LEU A 176 -4.56 -16.00 21.58
C LEU A 176 -4.24 -14.50 21.47
N THR A 177 -4.96 -13.74 20.65
CA THR A 177 -4.72 -12.30 20.45
C THR A 177 -4.95 -11.49 21.73
N ALA A 178 -5.92 -11.87 22.56
CA ALA A 178 -6.16 -11.27 23.87
C ALA A 178 -4.94 -11.40 24.80
N ILE A 179 -4.20 -12.52 24.69
CA ILE A 179 -2.98 -12.79 25.46
C ILE A 179 -1.76 -12.06 24.86
N PHE A 180 -1.76 -11.78 23.55
CA PHE A 180 -0.58 -11.39 22.76
C PHE A 180 -0.40 -9.91 22.43
N SER A 181 -1.27 -9.02 22.88
CA SER A 181 -1.31 -7.60 22.46
C SER A 181 -0.04 -6.73 22.69
N SER A 182 1.06 -7.29 23.22
CA SER A 182 2.27 -6.53 23.60
C SER A 182 3.60 -6.98 22.96
N LEU A 183 3.65 -8.01 22.11
CA LEU A 183 4.93 -8.54 21.60
C LEU A 183 5.09 -8.38 20.07
N THR A 184 6.17 -7.72 19.65
CA THR A 184 6.62 -7.62 18.26
C THR A 184 7.32 -8.90 17.81
N LEU A 185 6.86 -9.43 16.68
CA LEU A 185 7.17 -10.76 16.13
C LEU A 185 8.40 -10.75 15.20
N ALA A 186 9.22 -11.80 15.26
CA ALA A 186 10.26 -12.10 14.27
C ALA A 186 9.98 -13.47 13.62
N GLU A 187 10.18 -13.54 12.30
CA GLU A 187 9.96 -14.71 11.46
C GLU A 187 11.04 -15.77 11.65
N GLN A 188 10.70 -16.96 12.16
CA GLN A 188 11.38 -18.21 11.83
C GLN A 188 10.41 -19.39 11.88
N THR A 189 10.40 -20.22 10.84
CA THR A 189 9.61 -21.43 10.68
C THR A 189 10.47 -22.68 10.92
N GLU A 190 10.14 -23.50 11.92
CA GLU A 190 10.66 -24.87 12.05
C GLU A 190 9.50 -25.88 12.07
N GLU A 191 9.63 -26.97 11.30
CA GLU A 191 8.58 -28.00 11.09
C GLU A 191 8.38 -28.97 12.28
N CYS A 192 9.28 -29.01 13.26
CA CYS A 192 9.30 -29.99 14.37
C CYS A 192 8.75 -29.43 15.70
N PHE A 193 7.81 -28.47 15.62
CA PHE A 193 7.32 -27.70 16.78
C PHE A 193 6.51 -28.53 17.79
N PHE A 194 5.61 -29.40 17.33
CA PHE A 194 4.70 -30.17 18.19
C PHE A 194 5.43 -31.20 19.07
N GLU A 195 6.47 -31.84 18.52
CA GLU A 195 7.32 -32.78 19.24
C GLU A 195 8.08 -32.05 20.36
N LYS A 196 8.68 -30.88 20.06
CA LYS A 196 9.34 -30.03 21.05
C LYS A 196 8.40 -29.56 22.17
N PHE A 197 7.13 -29.26 21.86
CA PHE A 197 6.13 -28.90 22.88
C PHE A 197 5.76 -30.08 23.79
N CYS A 198 5.52 -31.26 23.20
CA CYS A 198 5.21 -32.47 23.96
C CYS A 198 6.39 -32.88 24.87
N GLU A 199 7.62 -32.79 24.36
CA GLU A 199 8.85 -33.01 25.11
C GLU A 199 8.99 -32.02 26.26
N TRP A 200 8.78 -30.72 26.02
CA TRP A 200 8.81 -29.70 27.06
C TRP A 200 7.76 -29.96 28.15
N LYS A 201 6.50 -30.27 27.78
CA LYS A 201 5.43 -30.56 28.75
C LYS A 201 5.76 -31.80 29.57
N GLY A 202 6.27 -32.86 28.94
CA GLY A 202 6.73 -34.06 29.62
C GLY A 202 7.88 -33.79 30.59
N HIS A 203 8.89 -33.02 30.16
CA HIS A 203 10.03 -32.64 30.99
C HIS A 203 9.62 -31.76 32.18
N LYS A 204 8.71 -30.79 31.97
CA LYS A 204 8.13 -29.94 33.02
C LYS A 204 7.40 -30.80 34.07
N GLN A 205 6.48 -31.67 33.65
CA GLN A 205 5.74 -32.54 34.56
C GLN A 205 6.65 -33.47 35.37
N GLN A 206 7.67 -34.04 34.73
CA GLN A 206 8.63 -34.90 35.42
C GLN A 206 9.47 -34.13 36.44
N LYS A 207 9.93 -32.93 36.08
CA LYS A 207 10.73 -32.08 36.99
C LYS A 207 9.90 -31.61 38.18
N THR A 208 8.65 -31.21 37.98
CA THR A 208 7.73 -30.85 39.09
C THR A 208 7.50 -32.03 40.03
N LYS A 209 7.26 -33.24 39.49
CA LYS A 209 7.11 -34.46 40.31
C LYS A 209 8.37 -34.78 41.12
N ASN A 210 9.54 -34.62 40.51
CA ASN A 210 10.82 -34.86 41.20
C ASN A 210 11.03 -33.86 42.35
N VAL A 211 10.81 -32.57 42.11
CA VAL A 211 10.96 -31.52 43.13
C VAL A 211 9.95 -31.73 44.27
N GLN A 212 8.68 -32.01 43.96
CA GLN A 212 7.65 -32.31 44.98
C GLN A 212 8.02 -33.52 45.83
N LYS A 213 8.54 -34.59 45.20
CA LYS A 213 8.99 -35.79 45.89
C LYS A 213 10.14 -35.48 46.86
N THR A 214 11.13 -34.70 46.43
CA THR A 214 12.25 -34.27 47.29
C THR A 214 11.75 -33.46 48.49
N THR A 215 10.81 -32.53 48.28
CA THR A 215 10.20 -31.76 49.38
C THR A 215 9.42 -32.66 50.34
N ASP A 216 8.66 -33.63 49.83
CA ASP A 216 7.91 -34.57 50.66
C ASP A 216 8.83 -35.42 51.53
N GLU A 217 9.92 -35.93 50.95
CA GLU A 217 10.94 -36.71 51.68
C GLU A 217 11.61 -35.86 52.76
N ALA A 218 11.94 -34.59 52.48
CA ALA A 218 12.55 -33.68 53.44
C ALA A 218 11.58 -33.30 54.59
N LEU A 219 10.30 -33.04 54.28
CA LEU A 219 9.26 -32.76 55.29
C LEU A 219 8.91 -33.99 56.12
N LEU A 220 8.92 -35.19 55.51
CA LEU A 220 8.76 -36.46 56.22
C LEU A 220 9.91 -36.70 57.20
N ALA A 221 11.15 -36.42 56.79
CA ALA A 221 12.31 -36.52 57.67
C ALA A 221 12.19 -35.55 58.87
N LEU A 222 11.75 -34.31 58.63
CA LEU A 222 11.49 -33.32 59.67
C LEU A 222 10.37 -33.75 60.63
N SER A 223 9.28 -34.34 60.10
CA SER A 223 8.17 -34.88 60.89
C SER A 223 8.61 -36.08 61.74
N CYS A 224 9.40 -37.00 61.16
CA CYS A 224 9.97 -38.13 61.89
C CYS A 224 10.86 -37.67 63.04
N TRP A 225 11.68 -36.65 62.81
CA TRP A 225 12.49 -36.04 63.86
C TRP A 225 11.63 -35.41 64.96
N ALA A 226 10.60 -34.63 64.61
CA ALA A 226 9.68 -34.04 65.58
C ALA A 226 8.94 -35.11 66.41
N ALA A 227 8.58 -36.24 65.80
CA ALA A 227 7.99 -37.38 66.50
C ALA A 227 8.97 -38.05 67.47
N LYS A 228 10.26 -38.19 67.10
CA LYS A 228 11.31 -38.67 68.00
C LYS A 228 11.50 -37.73 69.20
N LEU A 229 11.55 -36.42 68.96
CA LEU A 229 11.64 -35.40 70.01
C LEU A 229 10.42 -35.43 70.95
N SER A 230 9.22 -35.58 70.40
CA SER A 230 7.98 -35.70 71.17
C SER A 230 7.99 -36.95 72.08
N LYS A 231 8.40 -38.10 71.53
CA LYS A 231 8.55 -39.34 72.31
C LYS A 231 9.61 -39.23 73.42
N PHE A 232 10.77 -38.65 73.12
CA PHE A 232 11.82 -38.40 74.13
C PHE A 232 11.34 -37.47 75.25
N SER A 233 10.50 -36.49 74.93
CA SER A 233 9.96 -35.52 75.89
C SER A 233 8.81 -36.08 76.76
N CYS A 234 8.29 -37.28 76.43
CA CYS A 234 7.23 -37.94 77.18
C CYS A 234 7.80 -38.72 78.38
N LEU A 235 7.86 -38.06 79.55
CA LEU A 235 8.38 -38.62 80.81
C LEU A 235 7.63 -39.86 81.34
N MET A 236 6.46 -40.18 80.77
CA MET A 236 5.59 -41.30 81.17
C MET A 236 5.83 -42.58 80.33
N GLU A 237 6.56 -42.50 79.22
CA GLU A 237 6.87 -43.64 78.35
C GLU A 237 8.32 -44.11 78.56
N LYS A 238 8.55 -45.43 78.67
CA LYS A 238 9.91 -45.99 78.66
C LYS A 238 10.48 -45.88 77.24
N THR A 239 11.24 -44.83 76.97
CA THR A 239 11.94 -44.66 75.70
C THR A 239 13.40 -45.15 75.81
N SER A 240 13.90 -45.82 74.77
CA SER A 240 15.30 -46.23 74.63
C SER A 240 16.16 -45.18 73.92
N LEU A 241 15.62 -43.97 73.70
CA LEU A 241 16.26 -42.89 72.98
C LEU A 241 17.16 -42.11 73.92
N THR A 242 18.41 -41.88 73.50
CA THR A 242 19.38 -41.07 74.24
C THR A 242 19.28 -39.60 73.80
N GLY A 243 19.86 -38.68 74.59
CA GLY A 243 19.89 -37.26 74.23
C GLY A 243 20.68 -36.97 72.94
N GLU A 244 21.67 -37.80 72.61
CA GLU A 244 22.43 -37.72 71.36
C GLU A 244 21.56 -38.09 70.15
N ASP A 245 20.69 -39.11 70.26
CA ASP A 245 19.79 -39.55 69.18
C ASP A 245 18.77 -38.47 68.74
N VAL A 246 18.55 -37.45 69.57
CA VAL A 246 17.62 -36.34 69.29
C VAL A 246 18.36 -35.08 68.81
N ALA A 247 19.59 -34.86 69.27
CA ALA A 247 20.41 -33.69 68.96
C ALA A 247 21.25 -33.85 67.69
N GLU A 248 21.57 -35.09 67.29
CA GLU A 248 22.38 -35.35 66.11
C GLU A 248 21.59 -35.08 64.80
N GLY A 249 22.18 -34.31 63.89
CA GLY A 249 21.66 -34.09 62.54
C GLY A 249 20.47 -33.13 62.39
N VAL A 250 20.01 -32.47 63.47
CA VAL A 250 18.82 -31.59 63.42
C VAL A 250 19.00 -30.38 62.50
N ASP A 251 20.16 -29.73 62.55
CA ASP A 251 20.44 -28.58 61.68
C ASP A 251 20.48 -28.98 60.20
N GLU A 252 20.95 -30.19 59.89
CA GLU A 252 20.97 -30.74 58.53
C GLU A 252 19.55 -31.05 58.03
N ILE A 253 18.70 -31.65 58.88
CA ILE A 253 17.29 -31.92 58.55
C ILE A 253 16.52 -30.60 58.32
N LEU A 254 16.74 -29.59 59.17
CA LEU A 254 16.11 -28.27 59.01
C LEU A 254 16.61 -27.55 57.75
N MET A 255 17.90 -27.63 57.44
CA MET A 255 18.50 -27.03 56.24
C MET A 255 18.01 -27.72 54.97
N ASN A 256 17.91 -29.05 54.97
CA ASN A 256 17.39 -29.83 53.84
C ASN A 256 15.90 -29.53 53.59
N ALA A 257 15.09 -29.42 54.64
CA ALA A 257 13.70 -29.01 54.52
C ALA A 257 13.57 -27.58 53.98
N ASP A 258 14.39 -26.63 54.44
CA ASP A 258 14.34 -25.24 53.97
C ASP A 258 14.78 -25.12 52.51
N ASN A 259 15.83 -25.85 52.11
CA ASN A 259 16.34 -25.88 50.75
C ASN A 259 15.33 -26.48 49.78
N ALA A 260 14.73 -27.63 50.12
CA ALA A 260 13.72 -28.27 49.28
C ALA A 260 12.47 -27.40 49.11
N LEU A 261 12.01 -26.75 50.20
CA LEU A 261 10.90 -25.79 50.15
C LEU A 261 11.24 -24.56 49.31
N CYS A 262 12.47 -24.04 49.37
CA CYS A 262 12.91 -22.94 48.53
C CYS A 262 12.98 -23.34 47.05
N GLU A 263 13.48 -24.53 46.76
CA GLU A 263 13.54 -25.06 45.39
C GLU A 263 12.13 -25.18 44.80
N GLU A 264 11.17 -25.74 45.53
CA GLU A 264 9.78 -25.86 45.07
C GLU A 264 9.09 -24.49 44.90
N LEU A 265 9.31 -23.55 45.83
CA LEU A 265 8.73 -22.20 45.74
C LEU A 265 9.32 -21.35 44.61
N ASN A 266 10.60 -21.54 44.27
CA ASN A 266 11.29 -20.78 43.22
C ASN A 266 11.19 -21.42 41.84
N THR A 267 10.57 -22.60 41.73
CA THR A 267 10.40 -23.28 40.45
C THR A 267 9.20 -22.68 39.69
N GLU A 268 9.41 -21.53 39.04
CA GLU A 268 8.46 -20.99 38.05
C GLU A 268 8.71 -21.61 36.68
N PHE A 269 7.68 -22.27 36.13
CA PHE A 269 7.71 -22.75 34.74
C PHE A 269 6.73 -21.92 33.90
N SER A 270 7.15 -20.75 33.45
CA SER A 270 6.43 -20.01 32.42
C SER A 270 6.35 -20.86 31.15
N VAL A 271 5.17 -20.92 30.51
CA VAL A 271 5.05 -21.44 29.14
C VAL A 271 6.10 -20.71 28.29
N SER A 272 6.94 -21.45 27.56
CA SER A 272 7.97 -20.82 26.75
C SER A 272 7.30 -19.85 25.77
N VAL A 273 7.64 -18.56 25.83
CA VAL A 273 7.07 -17.51 24.97
C VAL A 273 7.17 -17.90 23.49
N SER A 274 8.21 -18.65 23.11
CA SER A 274 8.35 -19.23 21.78
C SER A 274 7.19 -20.15 21.40
N VAL A 275 6.72 -21.03 22.29
CA VAL A 275 5.63 -21.98 22.03
C VAL A 275 4.31 -21.27 21.73
N LEU A 276 4.03 -20.22 22.48
CA LEU A 276 2.84 -19.41 22.28
C LEU A 276 2.92 -18.61 20.96
N ILE A 277 4.11 -18.08 20.61
CA ILE A 277 4.32 -17.35 19.35
C ILE A 277 4.14 -18.28 18.15
N TYR A 278 4.69 -19.49 18.22
CA TYR A 278 4.56 -20.50 17.15
C TYR A 278 3.11 -20.97 16.95
N THR A 279 2.38 -21.23 18.04
CA THR A 279 0.96 -21.58 17.95
C THR A 279 0.13 -20.46 17.33
N PHE A 280 0.40 -19.20 17.70
CA PHE A 280 -0.24 -18.05 17.07
C PHE A 280 0.05 -17.95 15.57
N PHE A 281 1.31 -18.01 15.15
CA PHE A 281 1.69 -17.95 13.74
C PHE A 281 1.04 -19.07 12.91
N TYR A 282 1.08 -20.30 13.41
CA TYR A 282 0.48 -21.42 12.69
C TYR A 282 -1.04 -21.30 12.60
N THR A 283 -1.69 -20.79 13.66
CA THR A 283 -3.13 -20.48 13.65
C THR A 283 -3.45 -19.41 12.60
N MET A 284 -2.66 -18.34 12.53
CA MET A 284 -2.82 -17.27 11.54
C MET A 284 -2.58 -17.77 10.12
N SER A 285 -1.57 -18.61 9.90
CA SER A 285 -1.31 -19.23 8.60
C SER A 285 -2.43 -20.19 8.17
N ALA A 286 -2.92 -21.03 9.08
CA ALA A 286 -4.05 -21.93 8.83
C ALA A 286 -5.35 -21.15 8.54
N PHE A 287 -5.58 -20.05 9.25
CA PHE A 287 -6.70 -19.14 9.00
C PHE A 287 -6.59 -18.49 7.61
N GLN A 288 -5.42 -17.94 7.27
CA GLN A 288 -5.18 -17.33 5.96
C GLN A 288 -5.37 -18.33 4.82
N CYS A 289 -4.92 -19.57 4.99
CA CYS A 289 -5.10 -20.65 4.02
C CYS A 289 -6.60 -20.98 3.82
N ALA A 290 -7.36 -21.18 4.91
CA ALA A 290 -8.80 -21.45 4.84
C ALA A 290 -9.59 -20.29 4.22
N PHE A 291 -9.24 -19.05 4.56
CA PHE A 291 -9.85 -17.85 3.98
C PHE A 291 -9.53 -17.69 2.48
N SER A 292 -8.28 -17.96 2.09
CA SER A 292 -7.86 -17.93 0.68
C SER A 292 -8.61 -18.96 -0.14
N LEU A 293 -8.79 -20.18 0.40
CA LEU A 293 -9.57 -21.23 -0.24
C LEU A 293 -11.03 -20.80 -0.44
N LEU A 294 -11.68 -20.25 0.59
CA LEU A 294 -13.06 -19.73 0.49
C LEU A 294 -13.19 -18.62 -0.56
N THR A 295 -12.20 -17.72 -0.61
CA THR A 295 -12.17 -16.63 -1.59
C THR A 295 -12.03 -17.19 -3.02
N LEU A 296 -11.16 -18.18 -3.22
CA LEU A 296 -11.02 -18.89 -4.49
C LEU A 296 -12.29 -19.62 -4.89
N THR A 297 -12.98 -20.31 -3.97
CA THR A 297 -14.26 -20.97 -4.23
C THR A 297 -15.29 -19.98 -4.76
N ASN A 298 -15.44 -18.82 -4.10
CA ASN A 298 -16.37 -17.78 -4.52
C ASN A 298 -16.03 -17.23 -5.91
N LEU A 299 -14.74 -16.99 -6.18
CA LEU A 299 -14.27 -16.55 -7.49
C LEU A 299 -14.58 -17.59 -8.58
N TYR A 300 -14.34 -18.88 -8.31
CA TYR A 300 -14.61 -19.95 -9.26
C TYR A 300 -16.10 -20.20 -9.50
N ILE A 301 -16.95 -20.00 -8.49
CA ILE A 301 -18.42 -20.02 -8.66
C ILE A 301 -18.86 -18.91 -9.61
N LEU A 302 -18.38 -17.68 -9.42
CA LEU A 302 -18.70 -16.55 -10.30
C LEU A 302 -18.20 -16.81 -11.72
N PHE A 303 -16.95 -17.28 -11.86
CA PHE A 303 -16.37 -17.66 -13.13
C PHE A 303 -17.18 -18.75 -13.85
N LYS A 304 -17.64 -19.78 -13.12
CA LYS A 304 -18.48 -20.86 -13.66
C LYS A 304 -19.80 -20.31 -14.22
N GLN A 305 -20.49 -19.45 -13.45
CA GLN A 305 -21.74 -18.82 -13.90
C GLN A 305 -21.51 -17.99 -15.18
N GLU A 306 -20.40 -17.25 -15.22
CA GLU A 306 -20.05 -16.41 -16.36
C GLU A 306 -19.70 -17.23 -17.61
N ILE A 307 -19.01 -18.37 -17.47
CA ILE A 307 -18.67 -19.19 -18.65
C ILE A 307 -19.85 -20.04 -19.11
N GLN A 308 -20.70 -20.52 -18.20
CA GLN A 308 -21.88 -21.30 -18.56
C GLN A 308 -22.81 -20.56 -19.54
N GLN A 309 -22.93 -19.24 -19.43
CA GLN A 309 -23.75 -18.44 -20.33
C GLN A 309 -23.28 -18.50 -21.80
N TRP A 310 -22.01 -18.86 -22.04
CA TRP A 310 -21.40 -18.93 -23.37
C TRP A 310 -21.26 -20.36 -23.92
N GLN A 311 -21.83 -21.36 -23.24
CA GLN A 311 -21.89 -22.73 -23.78
C GLN A 311 -22.79 -22.83 -25.03
N SER A 312 -23.79 -21.96 -25.16
CA SER A 312 -24.68 -21.90 -26.33
C SER A 312 -24.07 -21.26 -27.57
N GLY A 313 -22.80 -20.80 -27.50
CA GLY A 313 -22.08 -20.17 -28.61
C GLY A 313 -21.44 -18.84 -28.23
N PRO A 314 -20.64 -18.24 -29.14
CA PRO A 314 -20.00 -16.95 -28.90
C PRO A 314 -21.05 -15.83 -28.73
N PRO A 315 -20.70 -14.75 -28.02
CA PRO A 315 -21.56 -13.59 -27.92
C PRO A 315 -21.90 -13.04 -29.30
N LYS A 316 -23.20 -12.84 -29.55
CA LYS A 316 -23.70 -12.30 -30.81
C LYS A 316 -23.66 -10.78 -30.78
N VAL A 317 -23.39 -10.18 -31.94
CA VAL A 317 -23.35 -8.73 -32.15
C VAL A 317 -24.69 -8.20 -32.68
N ASP A 318 -25.75 -9.02 -32.64
CA ASP A 318 -27.08 -8.73 -33.19
C ASP A 318 -27.67 -7.42 -32.63
N GLU A 319 -27.53 -7.18 -31.32
CA GLU A 319 -28.06 -5.96 -30.70
C GLU A 319 -27.31 -4.71 -31.20
N LEU A 320 -25.98 -4.77 -31.36
CA LEU A 320 -25.21 -3.65 -31.93
C LEU A 320 -25.68 -3.36 -33.37
N PHE A 321 -25.91 -4.38 -34.19
CA PHE A 321 -26.41 -4.20 -35.55
C PHE A 321 -27.85 -3.66 -35.58
N ALA A 322 -28.70 -4.10 -34.64
CA ALA A 322 -30.04 -3.55 -34.46
C ALA A 322 -30.00 -2.06 -34.10
N VAL A 323 -29.14 -1.67 -33.16
CA VAL A 323 -28.88 -0.26 -32.81
C VAL A 323 -28.40 0.52 -34.02
N LYS A 324 -27.36 0.05 -34.73
CA LYS A 324 -26.85 0.71 -35.95
C LYS A 324 -27.93 0.86 -37.03
N LYS A 325 -28.87 -0.08 -37.12
CA LYS A 325 -30.03 0.03 -38.03
C LYS A 325 -30.99 1.12 -37.59
N ARG A 326 -31.31 1.22 -36.28
CA ARG A 326 -32.13 2.30 -35.71
C ARG A 326 -31.50 3.67 -35.92
N ILE A 327 -30.19 3.81 -35.65
CA ILE A 327 -29.41 5.03 -35.91
C ILE A 327 -29.50 5.44 -37.38
N ARG A 328 -29.30 4.51 -38.33
CA ARG A 328 -29.43 4.80 -39.76
C ARG A 328 -30.82 5.31 -40.13
N SER A 329 -31.87 4.70 -39.59
CA SER A 329 -33.27 5.12 -39.82
C SER A 329 -33.52 6.53 -39.30
N LEU A 330 -33.17 6.80 -38.03
CA LEU A 330 -33.35 8.11 -37.40
C LEU A 330 -32.54 9.20 -38.09
N ARG A 331 -31.30 8.89 -38.52
CA ARG A 331 -30.48 9.83 -39.29
C ARG A 331 -31.12 10.20 -40.62
N SER A 332 -31.68 9.23 -41.34
CA SER A 332 -32.42 9.52 -42.58
C SER A 332 -33.64 10.38 -42.31
N GLN A 333 -34.43 10.09 -41.27
CA GLN A 333 -35.57 10.91 -40.87
C GLN A 333 -35.16 12.35 -40.52
N LEU A 334 -34.07 12.51 -39.78
CA LEU A 334 -33.52 13.82 -39.42
C LEU A 334 -33.14 14.63 -40.67
N ARG A 335 -32.44 14.01 -41.63
CA ARG A 335 -32.07 14.67 -42.89
C ARG A 335 -33.31 15.15 -43.67
N TRP A 336 -34.34 14.32 -43.79
CA TRP A 336 -35.59 14.70 -44.46
C TRP A 336 -36.29 15.87 -43.76
N LYS A 337 -36.42 15.83 -42.43
CA LYS A 337 -37.04 16.91 -41.65
C LYS A 337 -36.27 18.23 -41.77
N LEU A 338 -34.94 18.18 -41.80
CA LEU A 338 -34.10 19.37 -41.98
C LEU A 338 -34.33 20.02 -43.36
N VAL A 339 -34.44 19.22 -44.42
CA VAL A 339 -34.76 19.71 -45.76
C VAL A 339 -36.16 20.33 -45.80
N GLU A 340 -37.14 19.68 -45.18
CA GLU A 340 -38.51 20.19 -45.09
C GLU A 340 -38.57 21.57 -44.42
N VAL A 341 -37.88 21.75 -43.29
CA VAL A 341 -37.78 23.06 -42.62
C VAL A 341 -37.06 24.09 -43.49
N SER A 342 -35.97 23.72 -44.16
CA SER A 342 -35.27 24.64 -45.07
C SER A 342 -36.18 25.12 -46.21
N CYS A 343 -37.00 24.23 -46.78
CA CYS A 343 -37.96 24.61 -47.81
C CYS A 343 -39.06 25.54 -47.29
N LEU A 344 -39.54 25.32 -46.06
CA LEU A 344 -40.52 26.21 -45.42
C LEU A 344 -39.92 27.59 -45.09
N GLU A 345 -38.66 27.64 -44.67
CA GLU A 345 -37.94 28.90 -44.37
C GLU A 345 -37.60 29.72 -45.62
N GLU A 346 -37.49 29.08 -46.80
CA GLU A 346 -37.23 29.72 -48.09
C GLU A 346 -38.52 30.12 -48.85
N ALA A 347 -39.70 29.77 -48.34
CA ALA A 347 -40.97 30.07 -48.99
C ALA A 347 -41.31 31.58 -48.97
N GLU A 348 -42.06 32.05 -49.97
CA GLU A 348 -42.49 33.46 -50.06
C GLU A 348 -43.44 33.86 -48.91
N GLU A 349 -44.26 32.93 -48.43
CA GLU A 349 -45.12 33.08 -47.25
C GLU A 349 -44.62 32.17 -46.11
N LEU A 350 -44.20 32.80 -45.01
CA LEU A 350 -43.65 32.09 -43.84
C LEU A 350 -44.77 31.63 -42.89
N ASP A 351 -45.01 30.31 -42.81
CA ASP A 351 -45.84 29.69 -41.76
C ASP A 351 -44.99 29.43 -40.50
N LEU A 352 -44.86 30.47 -39.67
CA LEU A 352 -44.10 30.41 -38.41
C LEU A 352 -44.56 29.28 -37.46
N PRO A 353 -45.88 29.07 -37.21
CA PRO A 353 -46.36 27.94 -36.43
C PRO A 353 -45.91 26.57 -36.96
N GLU A 354 -45.99 26.35 -38.28
CA GLU A 354 -45.56 25.09 -38.89
C GLU A 354 -44.05 24.90 -38.77
N ILE A 355 -43.25 25.94 -39.04
CA ILE A 355 -41.78 25.92 -38.89
C ILE A 355 -41.39 25.58 -37.44
N LEU A 356 -42.04 26.18 -36.44
CA LEU A 356 -41.76 25.90 -35.02
C LEU A 356 -42.07 24.46 -34.65
N LYS A 357 -43.23 23.95 -35.09
CA LYS A 357 -43.61 22.55 -34.86
C LYS A 357 -42.59 21.59 -35.49
N LYS A 358 -42.14 21.85 -36.71
CA LYS A 358 -41.12 21.02 -37.38
C LYS A 358 -39.76 21.10 -36.68
N LYS A 359 -39.38 22.27 -36.14
CA LYS A 359 -38.16 22.42 -35.32
C LYS A 359 -38.23 21.61 -34.02
N GLU A 360 -39.39 21.55 -33.37
CA GLU A 360 -39.62 20.68 -32.21
C GLU A 360 -39.48 19.19 -32.60
N GLU A 361 -40.12 18.76 -33.69
CA GLU A 361 -40.00 17.39 -34.20
C GLU A 361 -38.55 17.01 -34.57
N ILE A 362 -37.76 17.97 -35.08
CA ILE A 362 -36.32 17.81 -35.33
C ILE A 362 -35.56 17.62 -34.02
N ALA A 363 -35.83 18.44 -33.01
CA ALA A 363 -35.20 18.34 -31.70
C ALA A 363 -35.48 16.98 -31.03
N GLU A 364 -36.72 16.49 -31.08
CA GLU A 364 -37.09 15.16 -30.60
C GLU A 364 -36.35 14.05 -31.35
N THR A 365 -36.27 14.15 -32.68
CA THR A 365 -35.57 13.17 -33.52
C THR A 365 -34.06 13.17 -33.23
N ARG A 366 -33.45 14.35 -33.04
CA ARG A 366 -32.04 14.48 -32.61
C ARG A 366 -31.80 13.83 -31.24
N ASN A 367 -32.69 14.08 -30.27
CA ASN A 367 -32.58 13.48 -28.94
C ASN A 367 -32.68 11.95 -28.99
N ALA A 368 -33.63 11.40 -29.75
CA ALA A 368 -33.75 9.96 -29.96
C ALA A 368 -32.50 9.38 -30.63
N LEU A 369 -31.96 10.06 -31.64
CA LEU A 369 -30.72 9.66 -32.32
C LEU A 369 -29.53 9.62 -31.35
N PHE A 370 -29.34 10.64 -30.51
CA PHE A 370 -28.27 10.66 -29.51
C PHE A 370 -28.44 9.62 -28.40
N GLN A 371 -29.69 9.22 -28.07
CA GLN A 371 -29.94 8.12 -27.14
C GLN A 371 -29.51 6.76 -27.74
N GLU A 372 -29.83 6.50 -29.02
CA GLU A 372 -29.39 5.28 -29.70
C GLU A 372 -27.86 5.23 -29.84
N ILE A 373 -27.21 6.36 -30.13
CA ILE A 373 -25.74 6.46 -30.18
C ILE A 373 -25.11 6.16 -28.80
N ARG A 374 -25.76 6.57 -27.71
CA ARG A 374 -25.33 6.17 -26.36
C ARG A 374 -25.50 4.68 -26.14
N HIS A 375 -26.58 4.09 -26.65
CA HIS A 375 -26.80 2.66 -26.54
C HIS A 375 -25.74 1.88 -27.34
N GLU A 376 -25.38 2.36 -28.53
CA GLU A 376 -24.27 1.82 -29.33
C GLU A 376 -22.97 1.80 -28.52
N LYS A 377 -22.61 2.93 -27.88
CA LYS A 377 -21.43 3.02 -27.01
C LYS A 377 -21.47 1.98 -25.88
N LYS A 378 -22.63 1.75 -25.26
CA LYS A 378 -22.78 0.70 -24.22
C LYS A 378 -22.54 -0.69 -24.78
N GLN A 379 -23.04 -0.99 -25.98
CA GLN A 379 -22.81 -2.28 -26.63
C GLN A 379 -21.32 -2.49 -26.93
N TYR A 380 -20.62 -1.46 -27.41
CA TYR A 380 -19.17 -1.53 -27.60
C TYR A 380 -18.41 -1.81 -26.29
N ILE A 381 -18.79 -1.17 -25.18
CA ILE A 381 -18.17 -1.43 -23.87
C ILE A 381 -18.33 -2.91 -23.48
N VAL A 382 -19.54 -3.46 -23.63
CA VAL A 382 -19.81 -4.89 -23.34
C VAL A 382 -18.96 -5.79 -24.24
N LEU A 383 -18.87 -5.50 -25.54
CA LEU A 383 -18.06 -6.29 -26.48
C LEU A 383 -16.56 -6.22 -26.16
N CYS A 384 -16.04 -5.06 -25.76
CA CYS A 384 -14.65 -4.91 -25.35
C CYS A 384 -14.33 -5.68 -24.07
N ASP A 385 -15.26 -5.69 -23.11
CA ASP A 385 -15.14 -6.49 -21.89
C ASP A 385 -15.09 -7.99 -22.23
N LEU A 386 -15.98 -8.46 -23.11
CA LEU A 386 -15.99 -9.86 -23.57
C LEU A 386 -14.70 -10.25 -24.31
N MET A 387 -14.13 -9.35 -25.11
CA MET A 387 -12.84 -9.58 -25.74
C MET A 387 -11.72 -9.76 -24.71
N ASN A 388 -11.66 -8.89 -23.70
CA ASN A 388 -10.67 -8.95 -22.63
C ASN A 388 -10.83 -10.23 -21.79
N ARG A 389 -12.05 -10.76 -21.65
CA ARG A 389 -12.38 -11.93 -20.82
C ARG A 389 -12.29 -13.28 -21.52
N GLY A 390 -12.04 -13.35 -22.83
CA GLY A 390 -11.77 -14.64 -23.49
C GLY A 390 -12.39 -14.85 -24.87
N PHE A 391 -12.83 -13.78 -25.54
CA PHE A 391 -13.29 -13.82 -26.94
C PHE A 391 -12.47 -12.87 -27.85
N PRO A 392 -11.14 -13.06 -27.97
CA PRO A 392 -10.29 -12.20 -28.80
C PRO A 392 -10.65 -12.25 -30.30
N GLU A 393 -11.37 -13.29 -30.75
CA GLU A 393 -11.74 -13.48 -32.14
C GLU A 393 -12.95 -12.62 -32.61
N LEU A 394 -13.67 -11.96 -31.70
CA LEU A 394 -14.88 -11.19 -32.05
C LEU A 394 -14.70 -10.17 -33.19
N PRO A 395 -13.62 -9.36 -33.23
CA PRO A 395 -13.40 -8.42 -34.33
C PRO A 395 -13.15 -9.11 -35.67
N LEU A 396 -12.61 -10.33 -35.65
CA LEU A 396 -12.33 -11.10 -36.86
C LEU A 396 -13.61 -11.78 -37.40
N ILE A 397 -14.51 -12.21 -36.51
CA ILE A 397 -15.81 -12.77 -36.88
C ILE A 397 -16.74 -11.67 -37.40
N TYR A 398 -16.69 -10.48 -36.79
CA TYR A 398 -17.57 -9.36 -37.09
C TYR A 398 -16.76 -8.11 -37.52
N PRO A 399 -16.13 -8.13 -38.71
CA PRO A 399 -15.34 -6.98 -39.18
C PRO A 399 -16.18 -5.70 -39.30
N ASP A 400 -17.44 -5.83 -39.72
CA ASP A 400 -18.40 -4.71 -39.85
C ASP A 400 -18.79 -4.06 -38.51
N ALA A 401 -18.54 -4.76 -37.39
CA ALA A 401 -18.75 -4.20 -36.06
C ALA A 401 -17.70 -3.15 -35.72
N ASP A 402 -16.50 -3.22 -36.30
CA ASP A 402 -15.38 -2.31 -36.05
C ASP A 402 -15.02 -2.14 -34.56
N ILE A 403 -14.96 -3.26 -33.85
CA ILE A 403 -14.62 -3.28 -32.41
C ILE A 403 -13.17 -2.81 -32.20
N ASN A 404 -12.27 -3.17 -33.12
CA ASN A 404 -10.86 -2.76 -33.07
C ASN A 404 -10.69 -1.24 -33.18
N GLY A 405 -11.43 -0.54 -34.04
CA GLY A 405 -11.39 0.92 -34.12
C GLY A 405 -11.88 1.59 -32.83
N TYR A 406 -12.90 1.02 -32.19
CA TYR A 406 -13.36 1.50 -30.89
C TYR A 406 -12.31 1.27 -29.79
N MET A 407 -11.64 0.11 -29.76
CA MET A 407 -10.60 -0.19 -28.77
C MET A 407 -9.32 0.63 -28.96
N SER A 408 -8.84 0.76 -30.20
CA SER A 408 -7.61 1.50 -30.51
C SER A 408 -7.73 2.97 -30.11
N SER A 409 -8.92 3.56 -30.30
CA SER A 409 -9.28 4.92 -29.89
C SER A 409 -9.58 5.08 -28.39
N ALA A 410 -9.37 4.05 -27.57
CA ALA A 410 -9.72 4.02 -26.15
C ALA A 410 -11.21 4.34 -25.87
N GLY A 411 -12.10 3.95 -26.77
CA GLY A 411 -13.55 4.14 -26.68
C GLY A 411 -14.05 5.55 -27.03
N LEU A 412 -13.20 6.36 -27.65
CA LEU A 412 -13.53 7.71 -28.12
C LEU A 412 -14.16 7.74 -29.50
N LEU A 413 -13.72 6.87 -30.42
CA LEU A 413 -14.16 6.93 -31.81
C LEU A 413 -15.62 6.49 -31.94
N MET A 414 -16.45 7.37 -32.47
CA MET A 414 -17.89 7.19 -32.64
C MET A 414 -18.29 7.42 -34.11
N LYS A 415 -18.11 6.40 -34.96
CA LYS A 415 -18.40 6.47 -36.42
C LYS A 415 -19.86 6.75 -36.77
N SER A 416 -20.78 6.53 -35.82
CA SER A 416 -22.19 6.86 -36.00
C SER A 416 -22.48 8.35 -35.91
N LEU A 417 -21.62 9.14 -35.24
CA LEU A 417 -21.74 10.60 -35.22
C LEU A 417 -21.29 11.22 -36.54
N ASP A 418 -21.87 12.38 -36.85
CA ASP A 418 -21.58 13.18 -38.02
C ASP A 418 -21.96 14.64 -37.73
N ARG A 419 -21.37 15.60 -38.43
CA ARG A 419 -21.55 17.03 -38.15
C ARG A 419 -22.98 17.50 -38.42
N ASP A 420 -23.64 16.93 -39.42
CA ASP A 420 -25.02 17.27 -39.83
C ASP A 420 -26.08 16.99 -38.75
N MET A 421 -25.75 16.19 -37.73
CA MET A 421 -26.64 15.82 -36.65
C MET A 421 -26.82 16.92 -35.59
N PHE A 422 -25.84 17.82 -35.51
CA PHE A 422 -25.77 18.82 -34.45
C PHE A 422 -26.38 20.15 -34.90
N ASP A 423 -27.07 20.80 -33.98
CA ASP A 423 -27.42 22.21 -34.11
C ASP A 423 -26.26 23.05 -33.57
N ALA A 424 -25.26 23.26 -34.41
CA ALA A 424 -23.96 23.75 -33.97
C ALA A 424 -23.73 25.19 -34.41
N GLU A 425 -23.59 26.09 -33.43
CA GLU A 425 -23.33 27.51 -33.67
C GLU A 425 -21.82 27.80 -33.67
N PRO A 426 -21.31 28.57 -34.64
CA PRO A 426 -19.89 28.92 -34.68
C PRO A 426 -19.51 29.90 -33.55
N MET A 427 -18.48 29.55 -32.77
CA MET A 427 -17.95 30.40 -31.70
C MET A 427 -16.95 31.43 -32.25
N LYS A 428 -17.46 32.44 -32.96
CA LYS A 428 -16.66 33.47 -33.66
C LYS A 428 -15.70 34.25 -32.72
N GLU A 429 -16.05 34.40 -31.44
CA GLU A 429 -15.25 35.13 -30.45
C GLU A 429 -13.98 34.38 -30.00
N LEU A 430 -13.97 33.05 -30.15
CA LEU A 430 -12.86 32.18 -29.74
C LEU A 430 -12.12 31.57 -30.93
N SER A 431 -12.64 31.71 -32.16
CA SER A 431 -12.09 31.13 -33.38
C SER A 431 -10.93 31.97 -33.93
N GLY A 432 -9.83 32.10 -33.18
CA GLY A 432 -8.63 32.75 -33.69
C GLY A 432 -7.90 31.91 -34.76
N ARG A 433 -7.89 30.58 -34.60
CA ARG A 433 -7.11 29.67 -35.48
C ARG A 433 -7.86 28.43 -35.96
N ARG A 434 -8.96 28.04 -35.31
CA ARG A 434 -9.75 26.83 -35.66
C ARG A 434 -11.25 27.10 -35.58
N PRO A 435 -12.07 26.48 -36.45
CA PRO A 435 -13.51 26.49 -36.29
C PRO A 435 -13.88 25.76 -35.00
N LEU A 436 -14.45 26.49 -34.05
CA LEU A 436 -15.07 25.95 -32.85
C LEU A 436 -16.57 26.06 -33.02
N LEU A 437 -17.28 24.96 -32.82
CA LEU A 437 -18.75 24.96 -32.83
C LEU A 437 -19.27 24.63 -31.43
N SER A 438 -20.26 25.37 -30.97
CA SER A 438 -20.98 25.09 -29.72
C SER A 438 -22.30 24.42 -30.06
N THR A 439 -22.65 23.36 -29.35
CA THR A 439 -23.94 22.67 -29.52
C THR A 439 -24.36 22.03 -28.20
N ASP A 440 -25.60 21.59 -28.11
CA ASP A 440 -26.10 20.80 -26.99
C ASP A 440 -26.07 19.31 -27.36
N PHE A 441 -25.48 18.52 -26.48
CA PHE A 441 -25.43 17.07 -26.61
C PHE A 441 -25.91 16.45 -25.30
N GLN A 442 -27.06 15.76 -25.36
CA GLN A 442 -27.68 15.08 -24.22
C GLN A 442 -27.93 16.00 -23.00
N GLY A 443 -28.37 17.23 -23.26
CA GLY A 443 -28.67 18.23 -22.22
C GLY A 443 -27.44 18.91 -21.62
N GLN A 444 -26.25 18.68 -22.19
CA GLN A 444 -25.02 19.36 -21.82
C GLN A 444 -24.49 20.19 -23.00
N LYS A 445 -24.10 21.43 -22.72
CA LYS A 445 -23.41 22.28 -23.69
C LYS A 445 -22.00 21.75 -23.93
N VAL A 446 -21.68 21.46 -25.19
CA VAL A 446 -20.40 20.90 -25.64
C VAL A 446 -19.78 21.77 -26.74
N VAL A 447 -18.47 21.61 -26.92
CA VAL A 447 -17.71 22.23 -28.00
C VAL A 447 -17.20 21.15 -28.93
N LEU A 448 -17.44 21.32 -30.22
CA LEU A 448 -16.85 20.55 -31.30
C LEU A 448 -15.63 21.30 -31.82
N LYS A 449 -14.45 20.71 -31.61
CA LYS A 449 -13.19 21.20 -32.16
C LYS A 449 -12.96 20.57 -33.51
N CYS A 450 -12.86 21.40 -34.55
CA CYS A 450 -12.70 20.94 -35.93
C CYS A 450 -11.22 20.92 -36.33
N TYR A 451 -10.78 19.83 -36.97
CA TYR A 451 -9.43 19.62 -37.46
C TYR A 451 -9.50 19.20 -38.92
N ALA A 452 -8.77 19.89 -39.80
CA ALA A 452 -8.57 19.40 -41.15
C ALA A 452 -7.59 18.22 -41.10
N VAL A 453 -8.01 17.08 -41.62
CA VAL A 453 -7.23 15.83 -41.60
C VAL A 453 -7.31 15.13 -42.96
N ASP A 454 -6.19 14.58 -43.38
CA ASP A 454 -6.15 13.50 -44.37
C ASP A 454 -6.15 12.13 -43.65
N GLU A 455 -6.13 11.03 -44.41
CA GLU A 455 -6.17 9.67 -43.86
C GLU A 455 -5.02 9.39 -42.87
N GLU A 456 -3.80 9.86 -43.17
CA GLU A 456 -2.64 9.67 -42.30
C GLU A 456 -2.77 10.47 -41.00
N SER A 457 -3.19 11.73 -41.12
CA SER A 457 -3.40 12.63 -39.98
C SER A 457 -4.56 12.17 -39.10
N GLU A 458 -5.60 11.56 -39.66
CA GLU A 458 -6.73 10.98 -38.91
C GLU A 458 -6.26 9.82 -38.02
N ALA A 459 -5.45 8.90 -38.56
CA ALA A 459 -4.91 7.77 -37.82
C ALA A 459 -4.04 8.26 -36.64
N LYS A 460 -3.13 9.20 -36.92
CA LYS A 460 -2.27 9.82 -35.90
C LYS A 460 -3.07 10.55 -34.83
N MET A 461 -4.11 11.30 -35.23
CA MET A 461 -5.00 12.00 -34.31
C MET A 461 -5.77 11.04 -33.41
N THR A 462 -6.23 9.91 -33.96
CA THR A 462 -6.91 8.85 -33.20
C THR A 462 -5.97 8.23 -32.17
N GLU A 463 -4.73 7.92 -32.54
CA GLU A 463 -3.73 7.39 -31.63
C GLU A 463 -3.39 8.39 -30.50
N GLN A 464 -3.09 9.64 -30.86
CA GLN A 464 -2.74 10.67 -29.87
C GLN A 464 -3.90 10.98 -28.91
N SER A 465 -5.13 11.05 -29.42
CA SER A 465 -6.31 11.29 -28.59
C SER A 465 -6.59 10.10 -27.66
N ALA A 466 -6.40 8.87 -28.14
CA ALA A 466 -6.50 7.67 -27.30
C ALA A 466 -5.45 7.67 -26.18
N TYR A 467 -4.21 8.01 -26.50
CA TYR A 467 -3.13 8.06 -25.52
C TYR A 467 -3.39 9.12 -24.43
N TYR A 468 -3.79 10.33 -24.84
CA TYR A 468 -4.23 11.38 -23.91
C TYR A 468 -5.43 10.94 -23.08
N HIS A 469 -6.42 10.28 -23.68
CA HIS A 469 -7.62 9.82 -22.98
C HIS A 469 -7.29 8.81 -21.89
N ARG A 470 -6.42 7.83 -22.17
CA ARG A 470 -5.96 6.86 -21.16
C ARG A 470 -5.28 7.55 -19.99
N ALA A 471 -4.40 8.52 -20.26
CA ALA A 471 -3.76 9.33 -19.21
C ALA A 471 -4.80 10.14 -18.40
N GLN A 472 -5.79 10.72 -19.07
CA GLN A 472 -6.86 11.48 -18.43
C GLN A 472 -7.77 10.59 -17.56
N GLN A 473 -8.05 9.35 -17.96
CA GLN A 473 -8.88 8.41 -17.17
C GLN A 473 -8.23 8.01 -15.84
N GLN A 474 -6.90 8.03 -15.75
CA GLN A 474 -6.20 7.79 -14.47
C GLN A 474 -6.45 8.90 -13.45
N ASN A 475 -6.60 10.15 -13.91
CA ASN A 475 -6.93 11.31 -13.07
C ASN A 475 -7.93 12.24 -13.76
N PRO A 476 -9.24 11.92 -13.76
CA PRO A 476 -10.24 12.60 -14.61
C PRO A 476 -10.45 14.08 -14.30
N ALA A 477 -10.02 14.52 -13.12
CA ALA A 477 -10.29 15.85 -12.60
C ALA A 477 -9.31 16.93 -13.05
N THR A 478 -8.19 16.59 -13.70
CA THR A 478 -7.05 17.51 -13.82
C THR A 478 -6.84 18.06 -15.24
N THR A 479 -7.39 17.39 -16.25
CA THR A 479 -7.33 17.80 -17.66
C THR A 479 -8.71 17.78 -18.32
N VAL A 480 -8.90 18.51 -19.43
CA VAL A 480 -10.19 18.56 -20.13
C VAL A 480 -10.51 17.16 -20.69
N PRO A 481 -11.68 16.58 -20.36
CA PRO A 481 -12.05 15.26 -20.83
C PRO A 481 -12.45 15.30 -22.30
N LEU A 482 -12.12 14.21 -23.02
CA LEU A 482 -12.59 13.97 -24.37
C LEU A 482 -13.88 13.15 -24.29
N LEU A 483 -14.98 13.67 -24.86
CA LEU A 483 -16.29 13.03 -24.81
C LEU A 483 -16.50 12.05 -25.97
N ALA A 484 -16.08 12.47 -27.17
CA ALA A 484 -16.16 11.70 -28.41
C ALA A 484 -15.17 12.22 -29.46
N LEU A 485 -14.77 11.34 -30.36
CA LEU A 485 -14.03 11.63 -31.60
C LEU A 485 -14.86 11.07 -32.77
N PHE A 486 -15.06 11.85 -33.82
CA PHE A 486 -15.71 11.38 -35.05
C PHE A 486 -15.20 12.15 -36.26
N CYS A 487 -15.27 11.53 -37.43
CA CYS A 487 -14.85 12.12 -38.70
C CYS A 487 -16.08 12.41 -39.54
N GLY A 488 -16.09 13.56 -40.21
CA GLY A 488 -17.16 13.92 -41.12
C GLY A 488 -17.20 12.97 -42.31
N LYS A 489 -18.40 12.56 -42.72
CA LYS A 489 -18.56 11.60 -43.82
C LYS A 489 -18.52 12.25 -45.19
N SER A 490 -18.59 13.58 -45.22
CA SER A 490 -18.72 14.39 -46.44
C SER A 490 -17.70 15.53 -46.48
N ASP A 491 -16.84 15.64 -45.48
CA ASP A 491 -15.76 16.61 -45.41
C ASP A 491 -14.47 15.96 -44.88
N PRO A 492 -13.28 16.49 -45.21
CA PRO A 492 -12.00 16.01 -44.67
C PRO A 492 -11.76 16.61 -43.26
N LEU A 493 -12.77 16.58 -42.40
CA LEU A 493 -12.69 17.14 -41.05
C LEU A 493 -12.89 16.05 -40.00
N ALA A 494 -12.06 16.09 -38.96
CA ALA A 494 -12.26 15.36 -37.72
C ALA A 494 -12.73 16.31 -36.62
N TYR A 495 -13.61 15.78 -35.77
CA TYR A 495 -14.27 16.51 -34.70
C TYR A 495 -13.95 15.85 -33.36
N ILE A 496 -13.41 16.63 -32.43
CA ILE A 496 -13.28 16.24 -31.03
C ILE A 496 -14.32 17.00 -30.21
N MET A 497 -15.17 16.24 -29.51
CA MET A 497 -16.17 16.78 -28.61
C MET A 497 -15.59 16.90 -27.20
N VAL A 498 -15.68 18.10 -26.62
CA VAL A 498 -15.27 18.39 -25.24
C VAL A 498 -16.37 19.16 -24.50
N PRO A 499 -16.38 19.17 -23.16
CA PRO A 499 -17.31 20.02 -22.41
C PRO A 499 -17.10 21.51 -22.72
N HIS A 500 -18.18 22.28 -22.73
CA HIS A 500 -18.09 23.73 -22.81
C HIS A 500 -17.86 24.36 -21.43
N TYR A 501 -16.77 25.11 -21.29
CA TYR A 501 -16.46 25.90 -20.10
C TYR A 501 -16.67 27.40 -20.38
N SER A 502 -17.90 27.86 -20.26
CA SER A 502 -18.32 29.25 -20.53
C SER A 502 -17.42 30.26 -19.79
N ASN A 503 -16.68 31.09 -20.53
CA ASN A 503 -15.75 32.10 -19.98
C ASN A 503 -14.77 31.57 -18.91
N GLY A 504 -14.49 30.27 -18.94
CA GLY A 504 -13.71 29.61 -17.91
C GLY A 504 -12.20 29.72 -18.09
N ASN A 505 -11.70 30.18 -19.25
CA ASN A 505 -10.25 30.29 -19.46
C ASN A 505 -9.65 31.47 -18.70
N LEU A 506 -8.39 31.32 -18.28
CA LEU A 506 -7.72 32.33 -17.45
C LEU A 506 -7.62 33.70 -18.13
N LYS A 507 -7.46 33.78 -19.46
CA LYS A 507 -7.42 35.06 -20.17
C LYS A 507 -8.73 35.84 -20.02
N ALA A 508 -9.86 35.17 -20.22
CA ALA A 508 -11.19 35.76 -20.08
C ALA A 508 -11.47 36.17 -18.63
N ILE A 509 -11.10 35.31 -17.67
CA ILE A 509 -11.26 35.59 -16.23
C ILE A 509 -10.43 36.79 -15.81
N GLN A 510 -9.15 36.85 -16.17
CA GLN A 510 -8.27 37.97 -15.81
C GLN A 510 -8.78 39.31 -16.37
N LYS A 511 -9.42 39.31 -17.55
CA LYS A 511 -9.99 40.54 -18.14
C LYS A 511 -11.30 40.97 -17.49
N SER A 512 -12.14 40.02 -17.06
CA SER A 512 -13.51 40.31 -16.60
C SER A 512 -13.60 40.42 -15.07
N SER A 513 -13.01 39.48 -14.35
CA SER A 513 -13.03 39.41 -12.89
C SER A 513 -11.81 38.61 -12.42
N PRO A 514 -10.65 39.28 -12.20
CA PRO A 514 -9.43 38.64 -11.77
C PRO A 514 -9.62 37.71 -10.56
N LEU A 515 -8.82 36.65 -10.51
CA LEU A 515 -8.81 35.73 -9.37
C LEU A 515 -8.11 36.38 -8.17
N SER A 516 -8.64 36.15 -6.97
CA SER A 516 -7.95 36.46 -5.71
C SER A 516 -6.74 35.54 -5.51
N SER A 517 -5.81 35.91 -4.64
CA SER A 517 -4.60 35.11 -4.40
C SER A 517 -4.91 33.68 -3.91
N SER A 518 -5.95 33.48 -3.10
CA SER A 518 -6.41 32.14 -2.70
C SER A 518 -6.97 31.35 -3.90
N GLU A 519 -7.81 31.97 -4.73
CA GLU A 519 -8.34 31.34 -5.95
C GLU A 519 -7.21 30.98 -6.92
N ILE A 520 -6.23 31.86 -7.13
CA ILE A 520 -5.03 31.58 -7.96
C ILE A 520 -4.29 30.35 -7.41
N ARG A 521 -4.09 30.26 -6.09
CA ARG A 521 -3.43 29.11 -5.45
C ARG A 521 -4.20 27.81 -5.70
N LYS A 522 -5.52 27.80 -5.49
CA LYS A 522 -6.40 26.63 -5.73
C LYS A 522 -6.39 26.22 -7.21
N VAL A 523 -6.58 27.17 -8.11
CA VAL A 523 -6.60 26.95 -9.56
C VAL A 523 -5.26 26.42 -10.03
N MET A 524 -4.15 27.11 -9.74
CA MET A 524 -2.83 26.68 -10.21
C MET A 524 -2.36 25.37 -9.58
N LYS A 525 -2.86 25.01 -8.40
CA LYS A 525 -2.68 23.65 -7.84
C LYS A 525 -3.31 22.59 -8.75
N GLY A 526 -4.55 22.82 -9.19
CA GLY A 526 -5.23 21.95 -10.16
C GLY A 526 -4.50 21.85 -11.50
N VAL A 527 -3.97 22.97 -12.00
CA VAL A 527 -3.14 23.00 -13.22
C VAL A 527 -1.87 22.17 -13.07
N SER A 528 -1.17 22.31 -11.93
CA SER A 528 0.04 21.52 -11.65
C SER A 528 -0.28 20.02 -11.53
N LEU A 529 -1.42 19.64 -10.94
CA LEU A 529 -1.89 18.25 -10.94
C LEU A 529 -2.19 17.74 -12.37
N GLY A 530 -2.72 18.61 -13.24
CA GLY A 530 -2.95 18.30 -14.65
C GLY A 530 -1.66 18.03 -15.40
N LEU A 531 -0.66 18.90 -15.23
CA LEU A 531 0.67 18.72 -15.80
C LEU A 531 1.36 17.47 -15.25
N GLN A 532 1.28 17.23 -13.93
CA GLN A 532 1.82 16.03 -13.31
C GLN A 532 1.24 14.77 -13.95
N ASN A 533 -0.07 14.73 -14.17
CA ASN A 533 -0.74 13.60 -14.81
C ASN A 533 -0.27 13.37 -16.25
N LEU A 534 -0.17 14.45 -17.05
CA LEU A 534 0.35 14.37 -18.42
C LEU A 534 1.82 13.92 -18.43
N HIS A 535 2.66 14.53 -17.61
CA HIS A 535 4.10 14.25 -17.55
C HIS A 535 4.39 12.82 -17.07
N ALA A 536 3.60 12.29 -16.13
CA ALA A 536 3.69 10.90 -15.69
C ALA A 536 3.36 9.91 -16.82
N ALA A 537 2.52 10.32 -17.76
CA ALA A 537 2.22 9.59 -18.99
C ALA A 537 3.11 10.02 -20.18
N PHE A 538 4.27 10.63 -19.93
CA PHE A 538 5.22 11.11 -20.95
C PHE A 538 4.62 12.06 -22.00
N LEU A 539 3.51 12.73 -21.67
CA LEU A 539 2.85 13.71 -22.52
C LEU A 539 3.31 15.12 -22.14
N THR A 540 3.97 15.81 -23.07
CA THR A 540 4.27 17.25 -22.94
C THR A 540 3.16 18.08 -23.58
N HIS A 541 2.60 19.03 -22.84
CA HIS A 541 1.52 19.88 -23.32
C HIS A 541 1.99 20.79 -24.47
N ALA A 542 3.13 21.46 -24.29
CA ALA A 542 3.85 22.24 -25.30
C ALA A 542 3.04 23.42 -25.89
N SER A 543 1.94 23.79 -25.25
CA SER A 543 1.06 24.90 -25.64
C SER A 543 0.35 25.50 -24.42
N LEU A 544 1.02 25.49 -23.27
CA LEU A 544 0.43 25.95 -22.01
C LEU A 544 0.43 27.49 -21.97
N HIS A 545 -0.74 28.11 -22.13
CA HIS A 545 -0.94 29.55 -22.03
C HIS A 545 -2.34 29.88 -21.46
N PRO A 546 -2.65 31.14 -21.10
CA PRO A 546 -3.89 31.48 -20.41
C PRO A 546 -5.22 31.15 -21.11
N ASN A 547 -5.23 30.88 -22.43
CA ASN A 547 -6.46 30.43 -23.09
C ASN A 547 -6.69 28.92 -22.94
N ASN A 548 -5.63 28.17 -22.66
CA ASN A 548 -5.59 26.71 -22.60
C ASN A 548 -5.64 26.20 -21.16
N VAL A 549 -5.87 27.11 -20.20
CA VAL A 549 -6.03 26.80 -18.79
C VAL A 549 -7.38 27.35 -18.34
N PHE A 550 -8.16 26.50 -17.67
CA PHE A 550 -9.51 26.82 -17.24
C PHE A 550 -9.62 26.83 -15.71
N ALA A 551 -10.36 27.79 -15.16
CA ALA A 551 -10.70 27.86 -13.74
C ALA A 551 -12.20 27.59 -13.54
N ILE A 552 -12.52 26.34 -13.22
CA ILE A 552 -13.89 25.86 -13.02
C ILE A 552 -14.36 26.26 -11.63
N GLY A 553 -15.45 27.03 -11.58
CA GLY A 553 -15.99 27.56 -10.33
C GLY A 553 -15.01 28.42 -9.54
N ARG A 554 -13.94 28.92 -10.18
CA ARG A 554 -12.82 29.67 -9.53
C ARG A 554 -12.06 28.90 -8.44
N GLU A 555 -12.38 27.62 -8.23
CA GLU A 555 -11.75 26.77 -7.22
C GLU A 555 -10.88 25.66 -7.81
N LYS A 556 -11.09 25.33 -9.09
CA LYS A 556 -10.45 24.18 -9.72
C LYS A 556 -9.81 24.54 -11.04
N GLY A 557 -8.49 24.40 -11.15
CA GLY A 557 -7.78 24.54 -12.40
C GLY A 557 -7.75 23.26 -13.21
N ILE A 558 -7.95 23.38 -14.52
CA ILE A 558 -7.90 22.27 -15.47
C ILE A 558 -7.02 22.68 -16.65
N VAL A 559 -6.09 21.80 -17.04
CA VAL A 559 -5.30 21.95 -18.27
C VAL A 559 -6.14 21.49 -19.45
N GLY A 560 -6.25 22.32 -20.48
CA GLY A 560 -7.07 22.03 -21.64
C GLY A 560 -6.42 22.45 -22.95
N ASP A 561 -7.15 22.20 -24.03
CA ASP A 561 -6.74 22.55 -25.40
C ASP A 561 -5.38 21.98 -25.82
N TYR A 562 -5.34 20.65 -25.83
CA TYR A 562 -4.30 19.87 -26.48
C TYR A 562 -4.66 19.63 -27.95
N ASP A 563 -3.74 19.95 -28.85
CA ASP A 563 -3.92 19.73 -30.28
C ASP A 563 -3.34 18.38 -30.71
N PHE A 564 -4.23 17.50 -31.17
CA PHE A 564 -3.95 16.11 -31.50
C PHE A 564 -3.46 15.88 -32.94
N THR A 565 -3.40 16.93 -33.77
CA THR A 565 -2.83 16.81 -35.13
C THR A 565 -1.37 17.28 -35.19
N LYS A 566 -0.88 17.94 -34.14
CA LYS A 566 0.45 18.57 -34.12
C LYS A 566 1.42 17.87 -33.18
N THR A 567 2.70 17.90 -33.56
CA THR A 567 3.79 17.51 -32.66
C THR A 567 3.98 18.56 -31.56
N PRO A 568 4.64 18.24 -30.44
CA PRO A 568 4.96 19.21 -29.40
C PRO A 568 5.65 20.47 -29.95
N GLU A 569 6.58 20.34 -30.89
CA GLU A 569 7.34 21.45 -31.49
C GLU A 569 6.44 22.39 -32.29
N GLN A 570 5.52 21.80 -33.08
CA GLN A 570 4.51 22.54 -33.84
C GLN A 570 3.54 23.26 -32.89
N ARG A 571 3.13 22.61 -31.79
CA ARG A 571 2.28 23.23 -30.77
C ARG A 571 2.91 24.47 -30.15
N VAL A 572 4.21 24.43 -29.80
CA VAL A 572 4.91 25.61 -29.24
C VAL A 572 4.92 26.76 -30.25
N SER A 573 5.26 26.45 -31.50
CA SER A 573 5.37 27.45 -32.58
C SER A 573 4.02 28.10 -32.90
N ASP A 574 2.94 27.30 -32.86
CA ASP A 574 1.61 27.69 -33.31
C ASP A 574 0.65 28.13 -32.19
N SER A 575 1.07 28.17 -30.93
CA SER A 575 0.18 28.54 -29.81
C SER A 575 0.26 30.01 -29.42
N GLY A 576 1.23 30.76 -29.95
CA GLY A 576 1.41 32.17 -29.57
C GLY A 576 1.66 32.32 -28.07
N MET A 577 2.65 31.58 -27.57
CA MET A 577 3.03 31.37 -26.16
C MET A 577 3.32 32.66 -25.38
N VAL A 578 2.26 33.39 -25.01
CA VAL A 578 2.32 34.68 -24.32
C VAL A 578 1.19 34.79 -23.28
N ALA A 579 1.49 35.41 -22.13
CA ALA A 579 0.53 35.85 -21.13
C ALA A 579 0.72 37.34 -20.84
N GLY A 580 -0.15 38.20 -21.38
CA GLY A 580 0.06 39.66 -21.35
C GLY A 580 1.32 40.04 -22.12
N SER A 581 2.31 40.62 -21.43
CA SER A 581 3.66 40.93 -21.93
C SER A 581 4.68 39.81 -21.68
N ILE A 582 4.31 38.74 -20.97
CA ILE A 582 5.21 37.66 -20.56
C ILE A 582 5.33 36.61 -21.66
N ARG A 583 6.56 36.35 -22.14
CA ARG A 583 6.87 35.25 -23.06
C ARG A 583 6.91 33.93 -22.31
N LEU A 584 6.08 32.97 -22.73
CA LEU A 584 5.96 31.64 -22.13
C LEU A 584 6.82 30.58 -22.82
N VAL A 585 7.54 30.94 -23.90
CA VAL A 585 8.51 30.06 -24.56
C VAL A 585 9.76 29.96 -23.69
N ALA A 586 10.04 28.75 -23.21
CA ALA A 586 11.21 28.47 -22.38
C ALA A 586 12.53 28.73 -23.14
N PRO A 587 13.60 29.18 -22.46
CA PRO A 587 14.86 29.55 -23.11
C PRO A 587 15.51 28.38 -23.84
N GLU A 588 15.44 27.17 -23.29
CA GLU A 588 16.00 25.97 -23.93
C GLU A 588 15.35 25.65 -25.31
N LEU A 589 14.08 26.01 -25.50
CA LEU A 589 13.40 25.83 -26.79
C LEU A 589 13.92 26.82 -27.85
N LYS A 590 14.28 28.04 -27.43
CA LYS A 590 14.93 29.01 -28.32
C LYS A 590 16.33 28.57 -28.74
N GLN A 591 16.97 27.75 -27.91
CA GLN A 591 18.27 27.13 -28.20
C GLN A 591 18.13 25.87 -29.07
N GLY A 592 16.92 25.54 -29.53
CA GLY A 592 16.66 24.40 -30.41
C GLY A 592 16.45 23.06 -29.70
N GLN A 593 16.33 23.04 -28.37
CA GLN A 593 15.97 21.82 -27.65
C GLN A 593 14.49 21.47 -27.87
N LEU A 594 14.17 20.18 -27.75
CA LEU A 594 12.80 19.70 -27.91
C LEU A 594 11.92 20.10 -26.71
N PRO A 595 10.61 20.34 -26.91
CA PRO A 595 9.64 20.51 -25.84
C PRO A 595 9.70 19.34 -24.86
N SER A 596 9.69 19.69 -23.56
CA SER A 596 9.80 18.74 -22.47
C SER A 596 8.89 19.13 -21.30
N PRO A 597 8.67 18.24 -20.32
CA PRO A 597 7.99 18.58 -19.07
C PRO A 597 8.53 19.85 -18.40
N ALA A 598 9.85 20.08 -18.45
CA ALA A 598 10.46 21.28 -17.93
C ALA A 598 9.97 22.55 -18.67
N SER A 599 9.82 22.49 -19.99
CA SER A 599 9.32 23.65 -20.77
C SER A 599 7.87 24.01 -20.44
N ASP A 600 7.02 23.03 -20.12
CA ASP A 600 5.67 23.29 -19.61
C ASP A 600 5.72 23.98 -18.23
N MET A 601 6.65 23.57 -17.37
CA MET A 601 6.81 24.18 -16.03
C MET A 601 7.32 25.63 -16.09
N TYR A 602 8.08 25.99 -17.13
CA TYR A 602 8.44 27.39 -17.40
C TYR A 602 7.20 28.21 -17.74
N ALA A 603 6.36 27.71 -18.65
CA ALA A 603 5.12 28.36 -19.03
C ALA A 603 4.16 28.47 -17.84
N PHE A 604 4.07 27.43 -17.01
CA PHE A 604 3.31 27.42 -15.76
C PHE A 604 3.75 28.55 -14.82
N GLY A 605 5.05 28.73 -14.60
CA GLY A 605 5.58 29.83 -13.79
C GLY A 605 5.28 31.20 -14.39
N GLY A 606 5.36 31.34 -15.72
CA GLY A 606 5.00 32.58 -16.41
C GLY A 606 3.52 32.94 -16.26
N ILE A 607 2.62 31.95 -16.31
CA ILE A 607 1.19 32.15 -16.03
C ILE A 607 0.97 32.54 -14.58
N MET A 608 1.64 31.89 -13.62
CA MET A 608 1.55 32.28 -12.21
C MET A 608 1.97 33.73 -11.99
N LEU A 609 3.09 34.15 -12.58
CA LEU A 609 3.55 35.54 -12.51
C LEU A 609 2.52 36.50 -13.10
N TRP A 610 1.98 36.19 -14.28
CA TRP A 610 0.97 37.01 -14.94
C TRP A 610 -0.33 37.16 -14.13
N LEU A 611 -0.80 36.09 -13.47
CA LEU A 611 -2.01 36.13 -12.65
C LEU A 611 -1.86 37.07 -11.44
N HIS A 612 -0.67 37.12 -10.83
CA HIS A 612 -0.38 37.99 -9.69
C HIS A 612 0.04 39.41 -10.10
N VAL A 613 0.66 39.56 -11.28
CA VAL A 613 1.19 40.84 -11.79
C VAL A 613 0.83 40.98 -13.27
N ALA A 614 -0.37 41.48 -13.54
CA ALA A 614 -0.90 41.58 -14.90
C ALA A 614 -0.08 42.52 -15.81
N ASP A 615 0.47 43.61 -15.24
CA ASP A 615 1.20 44.67 -15.95
C ASP A 615 2.73 44.49 -15.95
N PHE A 616 3.22 43.25 -15.80
CA PHE A 616 4.66 42.99 -15.73
C PHE A 616 5.38 43.37 -17.04
N SER A 617 6.09 44.49 -17.06
CA SER A 617 6.82 44.99 -18.23
C SER A 617 8.29 44.51 -18.32
N GLY A 618 8.71 43.60 -17.44
CA GLY A 618 10.08 43.08 -17.42
C GLY A 618 10.33 42.03 -18.50
N THR A 619 11.52 42.01 -19.08
CA THR A 619 11.97 40.88 -19.91
C THR A 619 12.57 39.80 -19.01
N LEU A 620 11.98 38.59 -19.04
CA LEU A 620 12.54 37.37 -18.43
C LEU A 620 13.88 36.91 -19.11
N GLU A 621 14.50 37.75 -19.93
CA GLU A 621 15.47 37.36 -20.96
C GLU A 621 16.93 37.26 -20.50
N ARG A 622 17.23 37.37 -19.20
CA ARG A 622 18.63 37.19 -18.74
C ARG A 622 18.92 35.72 -18.43
N GLU A 623 19.38 35.00 -19.45
CA GLU A 623 19.76 33.57 -19.45
C GLU A 623 20.79 33.12 -18.39
N ARG A 624 21.31 34.00 -17.53
CA ARG A 624 22.41 33.69 -16.58
C ARG A 624 22.29 34.33 -15.19
N GLN A 625 21.30 35.18 -14.95
CA GLN A 625 21.07 35.80 -13.65
C GLN A 625 19.63 35.53 -13.25
N ASN A 626 19.42 35.10 -12.00
CA ASN A 626 18.10 34.97 -11.38
C ASN A 626 17.20 36.12 -11.87
N VAL A 627 16.05 35.80 -12.44
CA VAL A 627 15.05 36.83 -12.74
C VAL A 627 14.80 37.57 -11.43
N GLU A 628 15.23 38.83 -11.36
CA GLU A 628 15.02 39.65 -10.18
C GLU A 628 13.54 40.04 -10.14
N PHE A 629 12.77 39.28 -9.37
CA PHE A 629 11.38 39.64 -9.02
C PHE A 629 11.33 40.66 -7.86
N SER A 630 12.49 41.18 -7.43
CA SER A 630 12.62 42.16 -6.36
C SER A 630 11.91 43.46 -6.74
N GLY A 631 10.93 43.87 -5.92
CA GLY A 631 10.15 45.10 -6.11
C GLY A 631 8.70 44.89 -6.58
N LEU A 632 8.29 43.65 -6.89
CA LEU A 632 6.93 43.34 -7.38
C LEU A 632 5.87 43.12 -6.28
N GLY A 633 6.22 43.31 -5.00
CA GLY A 633 5.27 43.11 -3.88
C GLY A 633 4.73 41.68 -3.75
N LEU A 634 5.43 40.68 -4.31
CA LEU A 634 5.00 39.28 -4.29
C LEU A 634 5.16 38.66 -2.90
N ASP A 635 4.24 37.76 -2.54
CA ASP A 635 4.38 36.88 -1.38
C ASP A 635 5.73 36.13 -1.42
N ALA A 636 6.40 36.02 -0.27
CA ALA A 636 7.74 35.43 -0.18
C ALA A 636 7.75 33.96 -0.65
N LYS A 637 6.67 33.21 -0.39
CA LYS A 637 6.54 31.81 -0.86
C LYS A 637 6.38 31.75 -2.37
N LEU A 638 5.59 32.65 -2.95
CA LEU A 638 5.43 32.76 -4.39
C LEU A 638 6.75 33.13 -5.08
N HIS A 639 7.50 34.09 -4.53
CA HIS A 639 8.80 34.49 -5.06
C HIS A 639 9.79 33.29 -5.10
N LYS A 640 9.87 32.53 -4.00
CA LYS A 640 10.69 31.31 -3.91
C LYS A 640 10.27 30.28 -4.98
N LEU A 641 8.98 30.02 -5.13
CA LEU A 641 8.46 29.10 -6.15
C LEU A 641 8.81 29.55 -7.58
N LEU A 642 8.54 30.81 -7.94
CA LEU A 642 8.81 31.36 -9.28
C LEU A 642 10.31 31.31 -9.63
N SER A 643 11.18 31.59 -8.65
CA SER A 643 12.64 31.51 -8.84
C SER A 643 13.10 30.11 -9.24
N LYS A 644 12.48 29.06 -8.70
CA LYS A 644 12.79 27.67 -9.05
C LYS A 644 12.15 27.23 -10.37
N LEU A 645 11.03 27.81 -10.77
CA LEU A 645 10.32 27.49 -12.02
C LEU A 645 10.89 28.19 -13.26
N GLN A 646 11.55 29.34 -13.10
CA GLN A 646 12.07 30.12 -14.23
C GLN A 646 13.54 29.82 -14.56
N VAL A 647 14.25 29.05 -13.74
CA VAL A 647 15.63 28.59 -14.00
C VAL A 647 15.64 27.37 -14.93
N SER A 648 16.56 27.33 -15.91
CA SER A 648 16.58 26.31 -16.97
C SER A 648 17.16 24.95 -16.56
N SER A 649 18.22 24.91 -15.76
CA SER A 649 18.96 23.67 -15.47
C SER A 649 18.41 22.83 -14.32
N THR A 650 17.62 23.41 -13.41
CA THR A 650 17.13 22.74 -12.19
C THR A 650 15.64 23.02 -11.95
N ARG A 651 14.86 23.11 -13.03
CA ARG A 651 13.44 23.47 -12.94
C ARG A 651 12.66 22.37 -12.22
N LEU A 652 11.79 22.78 -11.29
CA LEU A 652 10.93 21.84 -10.59
C LEU A 652 10.00 21.12 -11.58
N SER A 653 9.84 19.82 -11.38
CA SER A 653 8.73 19.06 -11.97
C SER A 653 7.39 19.49 -11.38
N ALA A 654 6.29 19.15 -12.05
CA ALA A 654 4.94 19.41 -11.55
C ALA A 654 4.67 18.76 -10.17
N SER A 655 5.27 17.59 -9.92
CA SER A 655 5.20 16.87 -8.65
C SER A 655 5.94 17.60 -7.52
N GLU A 656 7.12 18.13 -7.80
CA GLU A 656 7.92 18.89 -6.83
C GLU A 656 7.31 20.25 -6.56
N ALA A 657 6.79 20.93 -7.58
CA ALA A 657 6.10 22.21 -7.44
C ALA A 657 4.93 22.11 -6.44
N LEU A 658 4.14 21.03 -6.49
CA LEU A 658 3.03 20.77 -5.55
C LEU A 658 3.47 20.63 -4.08
N LYS A 659 4.75 20.32 -3.83
CA LYS A 659 5.33 20.17 -2.48
C LYS A 659 5.91 21.47 -1.94
N GLU A 660 5.91 22.56 -2.71
CA GLU A 660 6.41 23.84 -2.24
C GLU A 660 5.41 24.51 -1.28
N ASP A 661 5.92 25.31 -0.34
CA ASP A 661 5.16 25.97 0.73
C ASP A 661 3.95 26.77 0.22
N TYR A 662 4.05 27.29 -1.01
CA TYR A 662 2.97 28.01 -1.66
C TYR A 662 1.72 27.13 -1.90
N PHE A 663 1.82 25.83 -2.15
CA PHE A 663 0.63 24.98 -2.36
C PHE A 663 0.18 24.21 -1.11
N ILE A 664 1.02 24.18 -0.07
CA ILE A 664 0.78 23.47 1.19
C ILE A 664 0.10 24.38 2.22
N SER A 665 0.42 25.68 2.23
CA SER A 665 -0.14 26.58 3.25
C SER A 665 -1.66 26.64 3.17
N VAL A 666 -2.32 26.28 4.28
CA VAL A 666 -3.75 26.48 4.50
C VAL A 666 -4.01 27.98 4.55
N ASP A 667 -5.05 28.44 3.86
CA ASP A 667 -5.54 29.82 3.98
C ASP A 667 -5.88 30.06 5.46
N VAL A 668 -5.10 30.90 6.15
CA VAL A 668 -5.34 31.33 7.54
C VAL A 668 -6.38 32.42 7.56
#